data_AF-Q19262-F1
#
_entry.id   AF-Q19262-F1
#
_cell.length_a   1.000
_cell.length_b   1.000
_cell.length_c   1.000
_cell.angle_alpha   90.00
_cell.angle_beta   90.00
_cell.angle_gamma   90.00
#
_symmetry.space_group_name_H-M   'P 1'
#
loop_
_entity.id
_entity.type
_entity.pdbx_description
1 polymer ?
#
loop_
_entity_poly.entity_id
_entity_poly.type
_entity_poly.pdbx_seq_one_letter_code
_entity_poly.pdbx_strand_id
1 'polypeptide(L)'
;MDVDVEEAALEQVAALLQRPDQLEKLPELKKRADRKKLAVEAMLRTGVQGQLEGIRTAIAHLQTASDDITAISQGVHDIRERLGPFPQLKEKLRELRDANARHGQYAAAMENLKHIFNLQTTLQEIRDALDDEKSGGNLLLAHKHIMDLERARDELLAEVHKMSGTNTEKEQMLLVNFFKGVDSVVAELSKNMWFILGRTLEMVKGNEQGGGPQQVVTCLRIVEREERIDKFYMEARSKNSSAFVPPGRPRNWKEKALRSLEKTVSNRVDGNQLEDRSLNKAWLARYLEVCKNVIMDDLQLAKVAIPCFPPDWQIYDRYVHMYHTSVCRRLREVASEHLEKSELVQLMSWIKFYASEDMLGHPKLRINAQAILQDSPVLSRSTLNQLCDQFVEMSRDDLKLWLKNTVSHETHDWYKNLRPSEDNHGYFYTDLPNTVFGMLKDTVTLAKEVSVEVIPSIINLTIQEFNELAGKYRDAFTAYKTDYFAERSKYQEFTSNIIAIANNLHTCIESTEKYKQQIRLSMEGEQNAAAAMTTPLASGRRTAVRQQQLIENMDALNTKWSNAASVAVNYLREEVITDIAPSLVEIFSKKWLTGSAALETVCMTISDYYHDHKHLRPVTRSTLLMDLQFRIVSEYLKAIETKRVSLNSYEERALAGKRMKADVVRLDNLYAEFATSSDMADQLPLLTSIVAAAGDVISLKDKSLLSLEATSFARKFPNCPAELLSAVIATRDDISGSEARSLASEVLQHVQFHPKDQIFDQLFALRQQENSERLPNLGMANMFKADFMSMLKRDA
;
A
#
# COMPACT_ATOMS: atom_id res chain seq x y z
N MET A 1 -44.61 -49.91 58.00
CA MET A 1 -43.64 -49.02 58.67
C MET A 1 -42.73 -49.78 59.60
N ASP A 2 -43.16 -50.29 60.77
CA ASP A 2 -42.21 -50.98 61.67
C ASP A 2 -41.57 -52.22 61.03
N VAL A 3 -42.37 -53.03 60.32
CA VAL A 3 -41.87 -54.22 59.60
C VAL A 3 -40.87 -53.85 58.49
N ASP A 4 -41.14 -52.80 57.72
CA ASP A 4 -40.24 -52.34 56.63
C ASP A 4 -38.91 -51.80 57.18
N VAL A 5 -38.94 -51.12 58.34
CA VAL A 5 -37.73 -50.58 58.97
C VAL A 5 -36.88 -51.70 59.54
N GLU A 6 -37.48 -52.73 60.13
CA GLU A 6 -36.75 -53.92 60.57
C GLU A 6 -36.14 -54.69 59.40
N GLU A 7 -36.87 -54.94 58.31
CA GLU A 7 -36.35 -55.61 57.11
C GLU A 7 -35.19 -54.83 56.47
N ALA A 8 -35.33 -53.52 56.30
CA ALA A 8 -34.27 -52.67 55.75
C ALA A 8 -33.03 -52.62 56.68
N ALA A 9 -33.24 -52.57 58.01
CA ALA A 9 -32.14 -52.62 58.96
C ALA A 9 -31.42 -53.98 58.91
N LEU A 10 -32.18 -55.08 58.79
CA LEU A 10 -31.63 -56.42 58.62
C LEU A 10 -30.81 -56.55 57.33
N GLU A 11 -31.32 -56.08 56.18
CA GLU A 11 -30.56 -56.05 54.93
C GLU A 11 -29.27 -55.24 55.05
N GLN A 12 -29.34 -54.08 55.71
CA GLN A 12 -28.18 -53.21 55.90
C GLN A 12 -27.12 -53.85 56.81
N VAL A 13 -27.55 -54.57 57.86
CA VAL A 13 -26.64 -55.33 58.75
C VAL A 13 -26.06 -56.54 58.01
N ALA A 14 -26.86 -57.27 57.23
CA ALA A 14 -26.41 -58.39 56.42
C ALA A 14 -25.38 -57.96 55.37
N ALA A 15 -25.57 -56.80 54.75
CA ALA A 15 -24.62 -56.22 53.80
C ALA A 15 -23.28 -55.82 54.45
N LEU A 16 -23.27 -55.50 55.75
CA LEU A 16 -22.06 -55.12 56.51
C LEU A 16 -21.27 -56.32 57.05
N LEU A 17 -21.88 -57.50 57.17
CA LEU A 17 -21.31 -58.71 57.79
C LEU A 17 -21.37 -59.92 56.85
N GLN A 18 -20.78 -59.82 55.67
CA GLN A 18 -20.84 -60.87 54.64
C GLN A 18 -19.85 -62.03 54.86
N ARG A 19 -18.80 -61.82 55.65
CA ARG A 19 -17.75 -62.83 55.91
C ARG A 19 -17.51 -63.01 57.41
N PRO A 20 -17.13 -64.21 57.89
CA PRO A 20 -16.97 -64.49 59.32
C PRO A 20 -15.93 -63.61 60.02
N ASP A 21 -14.86 -63.22 59.33
CA ASP A 21 -13.81 -62.31 59.82
C ASP A 21 -14.34 -60.89 60.09
N GLN A 22 -15.46 -60.49 59.49
CA GLN A 22 -16.07 -59.19 59.73
C GLN A 22 -16.80 -59.09 61.08
N LEU A 23 -17.08 -60.21 61.75
CA LEU A 23 -17.65 -60.24 63.10
C LEU A 23 -16.72 -59.58 64.14
N GLU A 24 -15.40 -59.53 63.89
CA GLU A 24 -14.47 -58.82 64.76
C GLU A 24 -14.72 -57.29 64.77
N LYS A 25 -15.33 -56.74 63.71
CA LYS A 25 -15.66 -55.30 63.61
C LYS A 25 -16.98 -54.92 64.27
N LEU A 26 -17.74 -55.90 64.77
CA LEU A 26 -19.07 -55.71 65.35
C LEU A 26 -19.10 -54.71 66.54
N PRO A 27 -18.10 -54.66 67.45
CA PRO A 27 -18.05 -53.64 68.49
C PRO A 27 -17.89 -52.21 67.94
N GLU A 28 -17.09 -52.03 66.87
CA GLU A 28 -16.92 -50.73 66.22
C GLU A 28 -18.19 -50.28 65.49
N LEU A 29 -18.84 -51.21 64.77
CA LEU A 29 -20.11 -50.95 64.09
C LEU A 29 -21.21 -50.55 65.08
N LYS A 30 -21.33 -51.26 66.22
CA LYS A 30 -22.28 -50.93 67.29
C LYS A 30 -22.01 -49.54 67.86
N LYS A 31 -20.74 -49.22 68.17
CA LYS A 31 -20.33 -47.90 68.66
C LYS A 31 -20.62 -46.78 67.64
N ARG A 32 -20.49 -47.07 66.34
CA ARG A 32 -20.84 -46.14 65.26
C ARG A 32 -22.35 -45.95 65.13
N ALA A 33 -23.14 -47.01 65.28
CA ALA A 33 -24.60 -46.95 65.29
C ALA A 33 -25.11 -46.15 66.50
N ASP A 34 -24.59 -46.40 67.70
CA ASP A 34 -24.93 -45.64 68.91
C ASP A 34 -24.59 -44.16 68.77
N ARG A 35 -23.42 -43.83 68.19
CA ARG A 35 -23.06 -42.44 67.87
C ARG A 35 -24.03 -41.79 66.88
N LYS A 36 -24.44 -42.52 65.83
CA LYS A 36 -25.44 -42.01 64.87
C LYS A 36 -26.80 -41.79 65.55
N LYS A 37 -27.25 -42.73 66.39
CA LYS A 37 -28.49 -42.59 67.16
C LYS A 37 -28.46 -41.36 68.06
N LEU A 38 -27.40 -41.19 68.86
CA LEU A 38 -27.23 -40.02 69.72
C LEU A 38 -27.20 -38.71 68.92
N ALA A 39 -26.56 -38.70 67.75
CA ALA A 39 -26.55 -37.53 66.87
C ALA A 39 -27.95 -37.21 66.32
N VAL A 40 -28.72 -38.21 65.90
CA VAL A 40 -30.10 -38.04 65.41
C VAL A 40 -31.03 -37.60 66.53
N GLU A 41 -30.94 -38.18 67.72
CA GLU A 41 -31.71 -37.76 68.90
C GLU A 41 -31.38 -36.32 69.31
N ALA A 42 -30.09 -35.95 69.29
CA ALA A 42 -29.68 -34.57 69.56
C ALA A 42 -30.24 -33.61 68.51
N MET A 43 -30.16 -33.95 67.21
CA MET A 43 -30.75 -33.14 66.12
C MET A 43 -32.27 -33.04 66.22
N LEU A 44 -32.97 -34.12 66.58
CA LEU A 44 -34.42 -34.10 66.76
C LEU A 44 -34.79 -33.20 67.94
N ARG A 45 -34.04 -33.29 69.04
CA ARG A 45 -34.29 -32.49 70.23
C ARG A 45 -34.03 -31.00 69.99
N THR A 46 -32.95 -30.64 69.29
CA THR A 46 -32.70 -29.25 68.86
C THR A 46 -33.71 -28.79 67.81
N GLY A 47 -34.11 -29.67 66.89
CA GLY A 47 -35.14 -29.38 65.88
C GLY A 47 -36.51 -29.10 66.50
N VAL A 48 -36.98 -29.95 67.42
CA VAL A 48 -38.23 -29.76 68.16
C VAL A 48 -38.16 -28.52 69.05
N GLN A 49 -37.04 -28.28 69.72
CA GLN A 49 -36.86 -27.07 70.52
C GLN A 49 -36.90 -25.83 69.65
N GLY A 50 -36.23 -25.83 68.48
CA GLY A 50 -36.28 -24.74 67.51
C GLY A 50 -37.68 -24.48 66.95
N GLN A 51 -38.47 -25.54 66.70
CA GLN A 51 -39.86 -25.40 66.27
C GLN A 51 -40.74 -24.83 67.39
N LEU A 52 -40.57 -25.27 68.64
CA LEU A 52 -41.30 -24.72 69.79
C LEU A 52 -40.95 -23.25 70.03
N GLU A 53 -39.66 -22.89 69.96
CA GLU A 53 -39.17 -21.51 70.06
C GLU A 53 -39.78 -20.65 68.94
N GLY A 54 -39.79 -21.20 67.70
CA GLY A 54 -40.39 -20.56 66.52
C GLY A 54 -41.91 -20.35 66.62
N ILE A 55 -42.64 -21.31 67.18
CA ILE A 55 -44.08 -21.16 67.46
C ILE A 55 -44.30 -20.10 68.54
N ARG A 56 -43.46 -20.09 69.58
CA ARG A 56 -43.56 -19.12 70.68
C ARG A 56 -43.32 -17.68 70.20
N THR A 57 -42.30 -17.48 69.36
CA THR A 57 -42.04 -16.19 68.72
C THR A 57 -43.15 -15.82 67.74
N ALA A 58 -43.68 -16.76 66.97
CA ALA A 58 -44.82 -16.49 66.08
C ALA A 58 -46.08 -16.05 66.85
N ILE A 59 -46.39 -16.69 67.99
CA ILE A 59 -47.51 -16.29 68.86
C ILE A 59 -47.26 -14.90 69.45
N ALA A 60 -46.04 -14.62 69.93
CA ALA A 60 -45.68 -13.30 70.43
C ALA A 60 -45.84 -12.22 69.33
N HIS A 61 -45.37 -12.49 68.11
CA HIS A 61 -45.55 -11.60 66.96
C HIS A 61 -47.01 -11.39 66.59
N LEU A 62 -47.85 -12.42 66.66
CA LEU A 62 -49.29 -12.28 66.42
C LEU A 62 -49.98 -11.42 67.49
N GLN A 63 -49.56 -11.54 68.75
CA GLN A 63 -50.05 -10.66 69.81
C GLN A 63 -49.63 -9.22 69.57
N THR A 64 -48.35 -8.96 69.26
CA THR A 64 -47.88 -7.61 68.92
C THR A 64 -48.60 -7.04 67.70
N ALA A 65 -48.79 -7.83 66.64
CA ALA A 65 -49.52 -7.39 65.46
C ALA A 65 -51.00 -7.08 65.76
N SER A 66 -51.63 -7.83 66.66
CA SER A 66 -52.99 -7.54 67.13
C SER A 66 -53.05 -6.22 67.90
N ASP A 67 -52.08 -5.99 68.79
CA ASP A 67 -51.97 -4.73 69.55
C ASP A 67 -51.72 -3.55 68.59
N ASP A 68 -50.82 -3.72 67.62
CA ASP A 68 -50.53 -2.73 66.59
C ASP A 68 -51.76 -2.41 65.72
N ILE A 69 -52.53 -3.41 65.28
CA ILE A 69 -53.76 -3.20 64.52
C ILE A 69 -54.80 -2.45 65.35
N THR A 70 -54.89 -2.76 66.64
CA THR A 70 -55.81 -2.07 67.55
C THR A 70 -55.39 -0.61 67.73
N ALA A 71 -54.10 -0.36 67.93
CA ALA A 71 -53.53 0.98 68.02
C ALA A 71 -53.70 1.78 66.71
N ILE A 72 -53.49 1.16 65.54
CA ILE A 72 -53.72 1.79 64.23
C ILE A 72 -55.21 2.08 64.05
N SER A 73 -56.10 1.16 64.41
CA SER A 73 -57.56 1.36 64.29
C SER A 73 -58.03 2.52 65.18
N GLN A 74 -57.51 2.61 66.41
CA GLN A 74 -57.72 3.76 67.28
C GLN A 74 -57.13 5.03 66.69
N GLY A 75 -55.90 5.01 66.19
CA GLY A 75 -55.28 6.16 65.53
C GLY A 75 -56.06 6.66 64.32
N VAL A 76 -56.58 5.75 63.49
CA VAL A 76 -57.43 6.09 62.34
C VAL A 76 -58.78 6.65 62.80
N HIS A 77 -59.37 6.10 63.85
CA HIS A 77 -60.58 6.63 64.45
C HIS A 77 -60.37 8.04 65.00
N ASP A 78 -59.28 8.26 65.75
CA ASP A 78 -58.89 9.57 66.29
C ASP A 78 -58.62 10.59 65.17
N ILE A 79 -57.97 10.17 64.08
CA ILE A 79 -57.78 11.02 62.89
C ILE A 79 -59.14 11.37 62.28
N ARG A 80 -60.05 10.41 62.14
CA ARG A 80 -61.39 10.66 61.58
C ARG A 80 -62.22 11.61 62.46
N GLU A 81 -62.19 11.42 63.77
CA GLU A 81 -62.80 12.34 64.74
C GLU A 81 -62.20 13.75 64.62
N ARG A 82 -60.86 13.87 64.60
CA ARG A 82 -60.16 15.15 64.47
C ARG A 82 -60.39 15.83 63.11
N LEU A 83 -60.63 15.07 62.05
CA LEU A 83 -60.98 15.59 60.71
C LEU A 83 -62.46 15.96 60.58
N GLY A 84 -63.35 15.44 61.43
CA GLY A 84 -64.78 15.78 61.40
C GLY A 84 -65.07 17.30 61.40
N PRO A 85 -64.40 18.10 62.25
CA PRO A 85 -64.55 19.56 62.27
C PRO A 85 -63.91 20.32 61.09
N PHE A 86 -63.03 19.69 60.29
CA PHE A 86 -62.26 20.38 59.24
C PHE A 86 -63.10 21.11 58.19
N PRO A 87 -64.23 20.59 57.69
CA PRO A 87 -65.06 21.31 56.73
C PRO A 87 -65.60 22.62 57.30
N GLN A 88 -66.03 22.61 58.58
CA GLN A 88 -66.49 23.82 59.27
C GLN A 88 -65.33 24.76 59.58
N LEU A 89 -64.16 24.21 59.93
CA LEU A 89 -62.94 25.00 60.13
C LEU A 89 -62.48 25.67 58.83
N LYS A 90 -62.58 24.99 57.68
CA LYS A 90 -62.26 25.55 56.35
C LYS A 90 -63.16 26.74 56.01
N GLU A 91 -64.45 26.68 56.35
CA GLU A 91 -65.36 27.82 56.18
C GLU A 91 -65.08 28.94 57.17
N LYS A 92 -64.82 28.64 58.45
CA LYS A 92 -64.44 29.66 59.46
C LYS A 92 -63.11 30.34 59.14
N LEU A 93 -62.15 29.58 58.62
CA LEU A 93 -60.84 30.09 58.19
C LEU A 93 -60.87 30.63 56.77
N ARG A 94 -62.02 30.69 56.10
CA ARG A 94 -62.13 31.25 54.74
C ARG A 94 -61.64 32.69 54.71
N GLU A 95 -62.06 33.51 55.67
CA GLU A 95 -61.59 34.90 55.78
C GLU A 95 -60.09 34.97 56.03
N LEU A 96 -59.53 34.11 56.89
CA LEU A 96 -58.10 34.03 57.14
C LEU A 96 -57.33 33.58 55.90
N ARG A 97 -57.86 32.61 55.15
CA ARG A 97 -57.27 32.10 53.90
C ARG A 97 -57.28 33.19 52.83
N ASP A 98 -58.39 33.91 52.68
CA ASP A 98 -58.52 34.98 51.69
C ASP A 98 -57.66 36.19 52.11
N ALA A 99 -57.53 36.47 53.41
CA ALA A 99 -56.57 37.45 53.94
C ALA A 99 -55.11 37.02 53.76
N ASN A 100 -54.80 35.74 53.98
CA ASN A 100 -53.48 35.17 53.75
C ASN A 100 -53.11 35.15 52.27
N ALA A 101 -54.07 34.90 51.38
CA ALA A 101 -53.88 35.01 49.93
C ALA A 101 -53.56 36.46 49.53
N ARG A 102 -54.29 37.45 50.06
CA ARG A 102 -53.99 38.88 49.86
C ARG A 102 -52.63 39.27 50.42
N HIS A 103 -52.30 38.85 51.64
CA HIS A 103 -50.98 39.10 52.23
C HIS A 103 -49.86 38.41 51.45
N GLY A 104 -50.09 37.20 50.93
CA GLY A 104 -49.16 36.49 50.06
C GLY A 104 -48.93 37.25 48.74
N GLN A 105 -49.99 37.79 48.14
CA GLN A 105 -49.89 38.64 46.95
C GLN A 105 -49.16 39.96 47.24
N TYR A 106 -49.44 40.62 48.37
CA TYR A 106 -48.73 41.84 48.77
C TYR A 106 -47.26 41.56 49.08
N ALA A 107 -46.94 40.43 49.73
CA ALA A 107 -45.56 40.03 49.97
C ALA A 107 -44.82 39.78 48.64
N ALA A 108 -45.43 39.06 47.69
CA ALA A 108 -44.86 38.86 46.36
C ALA A 108 -44.68 40.19 45.60
N ALA A 109 -45.64 41.11 45.70
CA ALA A 109 -45.53 42.43 45.09
C ALA A 109 -44.42 43.28 45.72
N MET A 110 -44.29 43.26 47.06
CA MET A 110 -43.22 43.96 47.78
C MET A 110 -41.84 43.41 47.43
N GLU A 111 -41.68 42.09 47.30
CA GLU A 111 -40.42 41.49 46.84
C GLU A 111 -40.10 41.89 45.39
N ASN A 112 -41.06 41.83 44.47
CA ASN A 112 -40.87 42.28 43.09
C ASN A 112 -40.52 43.78 42.99
N LEU A 113 -41.09 44.63 43.85
CA LEU A 113 -40.74 46.05 43.91
C LEU A 113 -39.29 46.29 44.30
N LYS A 114 -38.73 45.49 45.24
CA LYS A 114 -37.30 45.60 45.60
C LYS A 114 -36.40 45.41 44.38
N HIS A 115 -36.71 44.43 43.53
CA HIS A 115 -35.95 44.18 42.30
C HIS A 115 -36.16 45.28 41.25
N ILE A 116 -37.37 45.83 41.13
CA ILE A 116 -37.67 46.94 40.22
C ILE A 116 -36.89 48.21 40.61
N PHE A 117 -36.89 48.59 41.89
CA PHE A 117 -36.21 49.80 42.36
C PHE A 117 -34.68 49.66 42.36
N ASN A 118 -34.16 48.48 42.70
CA ASN A 118 -32.71 48.25 42.78
C ASN A 118 -32.11 47.71 41.48
N LEU A 119 -32.87 47.66 40.38
CA LEU A 119 -32.43 47.04 39.13
C LEU A 119 -31.06 47.58 38.67
N GLN A 120 -30.90 48.91 38.61
CA GLN A 120 -29.64 49.51 38.14
C GLN A 120 -28.47 49.23 39.08
N THR A 121 -28.71 49.23 40.39
CA THR A 121 -27.68 48.92 41.40
C THR A 121 -27.23 47.46 41.27
N THR A 122 -28.15 46.51 41.19
CA THR A 122 -27.82 45.09 41.02
C THR A 122 -27.14 44.84 39.67
N LEU A 123 -27.54 45.53 38.59
CA LEU A 123 -26.84 45.45 37.30
C LEU A 123 -25.38 45.93 37.40
N GLN A 124 -25.11 46.96 38.21
CA GLN A 124 -23.74 47.42 38.44
C GLN A 124 -22.94 46.42 39.30
N GLU A 125 -23.54 45.87 40.36
CA GLU A 125 -22.92 44.82 41.20
C GLU A 125 -22.56 43.58 40.37
N ILE A 126 -23.39 43.21 39.39
CA ILE A 126 -23.09 42.12 38.46
C ILE A 126 -21.87 42.45 37.62
N ARG A 127 -21.77 43.66 37.05
CA ARG A 127 -20.60 44.07 36.24
C ARG A 127 -19.33 44.10 37.08
N ASP A 128 -19.40 44.67 38.27
CA ASP A 128 -18.26 44.71 39.20
C ASP A 128 -17.80 43.29 39.58
N ALA A 129 -18.74 42.35 39.75
CA ALA A 129 -18.42 40.95 40.01
C ALA A 129 -17.82 40.22 38.80
N LEU A 130 -18.16 40.63 37.57
CA LEU A 130 -17.60 40.08 36.33
C LEU A 130 -16.20 40.63 36.03
N ASP A 131 -15.93 41.88 36.40
CA ASP A 131 -14.65 42.57 36.17
C ASP A 131 -13.58 42.28 37.23
N ASP A 132 -13.90 41.52 38.29
CA ASP A 132 -12.94 41.15 39.34
C ASP A 132 -11.81 40.24 38.82
N GLU A 133 -10.70 40.86 38.39
CA GLU A 133 -9.51 40.19 37.86
C GLU A 133 -8.92 39.15 38.83
N LYS A 134 -9.02 39.38 40.16
CA LYS A 134 -8.32 38.57 41.17
C LYS A 134 -8.90 37.17 41.32
N SER A 135 -10.20 37.01 41.07
CA SER A 135 -10.90 35.72 41.15
C SER A 135 -11.14 35.07 39.78
N GLY A 136 -10.82 35.77 38.68
CA GLY A 136 -11.28 35.44 37.32
C GLY A 136 -12.77 35.69 37.14
N GLY A 137 -13.30 36.67 37.88
CA GLY A 137 -14.71 36.97 38.03
C GLY A 137 -15.38 36.09 39.09
N ASN A 138 -16.15 36.71 39.99
CA ASN A 138 -17.06 35.98 40.88
C ASN A 138 -18.30 35.55 40.10
N LEU A 139 -18.13 34.64 39.13
CA LEU A 139 -19.18 34.21 38.19
C LEU A 139 -20.43 33.68 38.90
N LEU A 140 -20.26 33.00 40.05
CA LEU A 140 -21.38 32.51 40.86
C LEU A 140 -22.18 33.65 41.49
N LEU A 141 -21.51 34.72 41.93
CA LEU A 141 -22.16 35.89 42.51
C LEU A 141 -22.93 36.64 41.42
N ALA A 142 -22.28 36.92 40.30
CA ALA A 142 -22.91 37.51 39.12
C ALA A 142 -24.12 36.69 38.66
N HIS A 143 -23.97 35.36 38.55
CA HIS A 143 -25.05 34.44 38.16
C HIS A 143 -26.19 34.44 39.17
N LYS A 144 -25.91 34.46 40.48
CA LYS A 144 -26.93 34.56 41.53
C LYS A 144 -27.76 35.84 41.37
N HIS A 145 -27.12 36.99 41.24
CA HIS A 145 -27.82 38.27 41.06
C HIS A 145 -28.64 38.29 39.76
N ILE A 146 -28.10 37.73 38.68
CA ILE A 146 -28.85 37.55 37.42
C ILE A 146 -30.09 36.68 37.64
N MET A 147 -29.96 35.55 38.35
CA MET A 147 -31.10 34.67 38.65
C MET A 147 -32.16 35.38 39.48
N ASP A 148 -31.78 36.21 40.45
CA ASP A 148 -32.72 36.96 41.28
C ASP A 148 -33.51 37.98 40.43
N LEU A 149 -32.84 38.67 39.50
CA LEU A 149 -33.50 39.59 38.55
C LEU A 149 -34.36 38.87 37.52
N GLU A 150 -33.89 37.74 36.98
CA GLU A 150 -34.66 36.90 36.07
C GLU A 150 -35.91 36.36 36.75
N ARG A 151 -35.80 35.88 38.00
CA ARG A 151 -36.94 35.39 38.77
C ARG A 151 -38.00 36.47 38.96
N ALA A 152 -37.60 37.69 39.34
CA ALA A 152 -38.54 38.81 39.48
C ALA A 152 -39.21 39.16 38.15
N ARG A 153 -38.44 39.26 37.06
CA ARG A 153 -38.97 39.48 35.71
C ARG A 153 -39.96 38.39 35.31
N ASP A 154 -39.59 37.13 35.52
CA ASP A 154 -40.35 35.96 35.06
C ASP A 154 -41.62 35.75 35.89
N GLU A 155 -41.59 36.04 37.20
CA GLU A 155 -42.78 36.07 38.05
C GLU A 155 -43.78 37.13 37.58
N LEU A 156 -43.31 38.35 37.27
CA LEU A 156 -44.16 39.42 36.73
C LEU A 156 -44.74 39.06 35.37
N LEU A 157 -43.93 38.51 34.46
CA LEU A 157 -44.38 38.06 33.15
C LEU A 157 -45.36 36.89 33.25
N ALA A 158 -45.18 35.97 34.21
CA ALA A 158 -46.09 34.87 34.45
C ALA A 158 -47.45 35.35 34.97
N GLU A 159 -47.48 36.34 35.86
CA GLU A 159 -48.75 36.95 36.32
C GLU A 159 -49.44 37.68 35.18
N VAL A 160 -48.72 38.47 34.38
CA VAL A 160 -49.29 39.12 33.18
C VAL A 160 -49.81 38.08 32.18
N HIS A 161 -49.11 36.96 31.99
CA HIS A 161 -49.57 35.85 31.12
C HIS A 161 -50.85 35.18 31.62
N LYS A 162 -51.09 35.12 32.94
CA LYS A 162 -52.35 34.61 33.51
C LYS A 162 -53.51 35.60 33.30
N MET A 163 -53.22 36.89 33.23
CA MET A 163 -54.21 37.93 33.00
C MET A 163 -54.64 37.92 31.52
N SER A 164 -55.74 37.23 31.23
CA SER A 164 -56.36 37.21 29.89
C SER A 164 -57.02 38.57 29.61
N GLY A 165 -56.29 39.54 29.06
CA GLY A 165 -56.77 40.90 28.79
C GLY A 165 -56.32 41.45 27.43
N THR A 166 -56.94 42.55 26.99
CA THR A 166 -56.60 43.21 25.70
C THR A 166 -55.25 43.94 25.71
N ASN A 167 -54.71 44.27 26.88
CA ASN A 167 -53.44 45.00 27.04
C ASN A 167 -52.24 44.09 27.38
N THR A 168 -52.45 42.78 27.54
CA THR A 168 -51.44 41.82 28.00
C THR A 168 -50.14 41.91 27.17
N GLU A 169 -50.24 42.06 25.85
CA GLU A 169 -49.06 42.15 24.97
C GLU A 169 -48.25 43.45 25.19
N LYS A 170 -48.93 44.59 25.39
CA LYS A 170 -48.26 45.88 25.67
C LYS A 170 -47.56 45.86 27.03
N GLU A 171 -48.19 45.25 28.02
CA GLU A 171 -47.66 45.10 29.39
C GLU A 171 -46.46 44.14 29.41
N GLN A 172 -46.53 43.03 28.67
CA GLN A 172 -45.38 42.14 28.46
C GLN A 172 -44.21 42.90 27.81
N MET A 173 -44.46 43.65 26.73
CA MET A 173 -43.41 44.42 26.05
C MET A 173 -42.78 45.49 26.94
N LEU A 174 -43.57 46.14 27.82
CA LEU A 174 -43.04 47.08 28.80
C LEU A 174 -42.09 46.40 29.79
N LEU A 175 -42.49 45.24 30.34
CA LEU A 175 -41.67 44.47 31.27
C LEU A 175 -40.38 43.96 30.60
N VAL A 176 -40.48 43.40 29.39
CA VAL A 176 -39.29 42.97 28.63
C VAL A 176 -38.34 44.14 28.39
N ASN A 177 -38.85 45.31 28.03
CA ASN A 177 -38.02 46.50 27.84
C ASN A 177 -37.39 47.02 29.13
N PHE A 178 -38.12 46.99 30.25
CA PHE A 178 -37.60 47.42 31.56
C PHE A 178 -36.45 46.53 32.03
N PHE A 179 -36.58 45.21 31.86
CA PHE A 179 -35.56 44.24 32.24
C PHE A 179 -34.49 43.97 31.17
N LYS A 180 -34.46 44.73 30.06
CA LYS A 180 -33.48 44.56 28.98
C LYS A 180 -32.01 44.62 29.46
N GLY A 181 -31.73 45.35 30.53
CA GLY A 181 -30.39 45.37 31.15
C GLY A 181 -29.93 44.00 31.64
N VAL A 182 -30.86 43.14 32.08
CA VAL A 182 -30.58 41.75 32.50
C VAL A 182 -30.04 40.95 31.31
N ASP A 183 -30.61 41.11 30.12
CA ASP A 183 -30.13 40.40 28.93
C ASP A 183 -28.69 40.81 28.55
N SER A 184 -28.31 42.08 28.79
CA SER A 184 -26.93 42.55 28.60
C SER A 184 -25.95 41.83 29.52
N VAL A 185 -26.23 41.80 30.82
CA VAL A 185 -25.33 41.17 31.80
C VAL A 185 -25.29 39.66 31.67
N VAL A 186 -26.39 39.02 31.24
CA VAL A 186 -26.40 37.60 30.85
C VAL A 186 -25.45 37.37 29.67
N ALA A 187 -25.48 38.24 28.66
CA ALA A 187 -24.57 38.14 27.52
C ALA A 187 -23.10 38.33 27.95
N GLU A 188 -22.81 39.30 28.82
CA GLU A 188 -21.48 39.55 29.40
C GLU A 188 -20.98 38.35 30.21
N LEU A 189 -21.80 37.83 31.15
CA LEU A 189 -21.49 36.61 31.91
C LEU A 189 -21.18 35.43 30.97
N SER A 190 -22.03 35.21 29.95
CA SER A 190 -21.83 34.11 29.02
C SER A 190 -20.52 34.24 28.23
N LYS A 191 -20.16 35.46 27.79
CA LYS A 191 -18.88 35.71 27.10
C LYS A 191 -17.68 35.38 27.99
N ASN A 192 -17.70 35.79 29.26
CA ASN A 192 -16.64 35.46 30.22
C ASN A 192 -16.54 33.94 30.44
N MET A 193 -17.68 33.26 30.55
CA MET A 193 -17.73 31.80 30.66
C MET A 193 -17.15 31.11 29.43
N TRP A 194 -17.51 31.53 28.21
CA TRP A 194 -16.98 30.96 26.97
C TRP A 194 -15.48 31.20 26.82
N PHE A 195 -14.99 32.37 27.26
CA PHE A 195 -13.56 32.66 27.30
C PHE A 195 -12.79 31.71 28.24
N ILE A 196 -13.31 31.48 29.44
CA ILE A 196 -12.71 30.55 30.41
C ILE A 196 -12.76 29.11 29.89
N LEU A 197 -13.92 28.66 29.42
CA LEU A 197 -14.07 27.30 28.86
C LEU A 197 -13.20 27.10 27.63
N GLY A 198 -13.03 28.13 26.80
CA GLY A 198 -12.12 28.11 25.66
C GLY A 198 -10.65 27.90 26.03
N ARG A 199 -10.28 28.06 27.30
CA ARG A 199 -8.92 27.84 27.84
C ARG A 199 -8.82 26.63 28.77
N THR A 200 -9.79 25.71 28.69
CA THR A 200 -9.88 24.57 29.62
C THR A 200 -8.58 23.77 29.70
N LEU A 201 -7.96 23.45 28.56
CA LEU A 201 -6.75 22.61 28.55
C LEU A 201 -5.54 23.35 29.14
N GLU A 202 -5.41 24.67 28.94
CA GLU A 202 -4.38 25.50 29.57
C GLU A 202 -4.62 25.65 31.08
N MET A 203 -5.89 25.81 31.48
CA MET A 203 -6.28 25.95 32.89
C MET A 203 -6.01 24.67 33.70
N VAL A 204 -6.15 23.50 33.07
CA VAL A 204 -5.84 22.20 33.69
C VAL A 204 -4.34 21.93 33.73
N LYS A 205 -3.58 22.44 32.75
CA LYS A 205 -2.11 22.32 32.71
C LYS A 205 -1.41 23.20 33.76
N GLY A 206 -1.97 24.38 34.06
CA GLY A 206 -1.38 25.36 34.97
C GLY A 206 -1.06 24.77 36.35
N ASN A 207 0.21 24.90 36.75
CA ASN A 207 0.80 24.40 37.99
C ASN A 207 -0.07 24.60 39.25
N GLU A 208 0.20 23.76 40.25
CA GLU A 208 -0.35 23.59 41.61
C GLU A 208 -0.82 24.85 42.39
N GLN A 209 -0.53 26.07 41.93
CA GLN A 209 -0.97 27.33 42.53
C GLN A 209 -2.24 27.93 41.88
N GLY A 210 -2.75 27.38 40.77
CA GLY A 210 -3.82 28.00 40.00
C GLY A 210 -5.23 27.52 40.37
N GLY A 211 -6.13 28.42 40.72
CA GLY A 211 -7.59 28.18 40.79
C GLY A 211 -8.26 27.87 39.44
N GLY A 212 -7.49 27.48 38.42
CA GLY A 212 -7.95 27.28 37.04
C GLY A 212 -9.02 26.19 36.91
N PRO A 213 -8.79 24.94 37.39
CA PRO A 213 -9.80 23.90 37.39
C PRO A 213 -11.08 24.32 38.15
N GLN A 214 -10.93 25.08 39.24
CA GLN A 214 -12.06 25.59 40.02
C GLN A 214 -12.89 26.61 39.22
N GLN A 215 -12.26 27.45 38.38
CA GLN A 215 -12.96 28.36 37.48
C GLN A 215 -13.73 27.60 36.39
N VAL A 216 -13.13 26.56 35.79
CA VAL A 216 -13.80 25.69 34.82
C VAL A 216 -15.01 24.99 35.46
N VAL A 217 -14.82 24.38 36.64
CA VAL A 217 -15.91 23.75 37.42
C VAL A 217 -16.99 24.77 37.75
N THR A 218 -16.62 26.01 38.06
CA THR A 218 -17.58 27.09 38.33
C THR A 218 -18.44 27.41 37.11
N CYS A 219 -17.83 27.59 35.93
CA CYS A 219 -18.56 27.76 34.68
C CYS A 219 -19.51 26.59 34.43
N LEU A 220 -19.05 25.35 34.61
CA LEU A 220 -19.85 24.14 34.36
C LEU A 220 -21.00 23.99 35.36
N ARG A 221 -20.81 24.38 36.63
CA ARG A 221 -21.89 24.43 37.63
C ARG A 221 -22.98 25.42 37.24
N ILE A 222 -22.60 26.57 36.68
CA ILE A 222 -23.56 27.55 36.16
C ILE A 222 -24.31 26.95 34.97
N VAL A 223 -23.62 26.32 34.02
CA VAL A 223 -24.26 25.64 32.87
C VAL A 223 -25.26 24.58 33.35
N GLU A 224 -24.88 23.69 34.25
CA GLU A 224 -25.78 22.65 34.80
C GLU A 224 -26.94 23.24 35.63
N ARG A 225 -26.76 24.44 36.20
CA ARG A 225 -27.86 25.17 36.84
C ARG A 225 -28.84 25.69 35.80
N GLU A 226 -28.35 26.31 34.73
CA GLU A 226 -29.16 26.85 33.65
C GLU A 226 -29.91 25.75 32.88
N GLU A 227 -29.27 24.61 32.60
CA GLU A 227 -29.91 23.47 31.94
C GLU A 227 -31.04 22.87 32.79
N ARG A 228 -30.91 22.88 34.13
CA ARG A 228 -31.99 22.43 35.02
C ARG A 228 -33.19 23.38 34.99
N ILE A 229 -32.96 24.68 34.84
CA ILE A 229 -34.02 25.69 34.68
C ILE A 229 -34.70 25.51 33.33
N ASP A 230 -33.93 25.34 32.25
CA ASP A 230 -34.45 25.06 30.91
C ASP A 230 -35.31 23.79 30.93
N LYS A 231 -34.80 22.70 31.53
CA LYS A 231 -35.53 21.43 31.67
C LYS A 231 -36.85 21.60 32.43
N PHE A 232 -36.86 22.34 33.53
CA PHE A 232 -38.08 22.62 34.29
C PHE A 232 -39.16 23.29 33.43
N TYR A 233 -38.81 24.33 32.68
CA TYR A 233 -39.78 25.02 31.81
C TYR A 233 -40.22 24.18 30.62
N MET A 234 -39.31 23.41 30.02
CA MET A 234 -39.65 22.53 28.89
C MET A 234 -40.55 21.36 29.33
N GLU A 235 -40.34 20.81 30.52
CA GLU A 235 -41.24 19.80 31.12
C GLU A 235 -42.59 20.38 31.52
N ALA A 236 -42.63 21.63 32.01
CA ALA A 236 -43.89 22.31 32.30
C ALA A 236 -44.70 22.53 31.00
N ARG A 237 -44.04 22.97 29.92
CA ARG A 237 -44.65 23.20 28.60
C ARG A 237 -45.09 21.90 27.91
N SER A 238 -44.37 20.80 28.10
CA SER A 238 -44.75 19.50 27.54
C SER A 238 -45.99 18.91 28.22
N LYS A 239 -46.13 19.10 29.54
CA LYS A 239 -47.31 18.69 30.31
C LYS A 239 -48.51 19.60 30.09
N ASN A 240 -48.28 20.89 29.96
CA ASN A 240 -49.30 21.88 29.67
C ASN A 240 -48.81 22.86 28.61
N SER A 241 -49.40 22.79 27.41
CA SER A 241 -49.02 23.68 26.31
C SER A 241 -49.26 25.16 26.60
N SER A 242 -50.12 25.50 27.57
CA SER A 242 -50.36 26.88 28.01
C SER A 242 -49.41 27.36 29.12
N ALA A 243 -48.48 26.50 29.57
CA ALA A 243 -47.53 26.86 30.61
C ALA A 243 -46.63 28.01 30.15
N PHE A 244 -46.42 28.96 31.05
CA PHE A 244 -45.54 30.10 30.81
C PHE A 244 -44.09 29.63 30.64
N VAL A 245 -43.43 30.17 29.60
CA VAL A 245 -42.00 30.02 29.39
C VAL A 245 -41.38 31.42 29.29
N PRO A 246 -40.37 31.72 30.10
CA PRO A 246 -39.70 33.02 30.04
C PRO A 246 -39.12 33.33 28.66
N PRO A 247 -39.08 34.62 28.26
CA PRO A 247 -38.37 35.04 27.06
C PRO A 247 -36.91 34.60 27.08
N GLY A 248 -36.44 34.02 25.96
CA GLY A 248 -35.06 33.56 25.79
C GLY A 248 -34.75 32.15 26.31
N ARG A 249 -35.74 31.42 26.84
CA ARG A 249 -35.62 30.01 27.26
C ARG A 249 -36.19 29.06 26.19
N PRO A 250 -35.59 27.87 25.97
CA PRO A 250 -34.37 27.38 26.60
C PRO A 250 -33.13 28.09 26.05
N ARG A 251 -32.10 28.25 26.89
CA ARG A 251 -30.85 28.90 26.49
C ARG A 251 -29.84 27.94 25.87
N ASN A 252 -29.97 26.63 26.16
CA ASN A 252 -29.09 25.55 25.69
C ASN A 252 -27.60 25.86 25.95
N TRP A 253 -27.27 26.21 27.19
CA TRP A 253 -25.91 26.60 27.56
C TRP A 253 -24.93 25.43 27.49
N LYS A 254 -25.38 24.19 27.68
CA LYS A 254 -24.55 23.01 27.46
C LYS A 254 -24.10 22.90 26.01
N GLU A 255 -25.03 23.11 25.07
CA GLU A 255 -24.70 23.11 23.65
C GLU A 255 -23.73 24.24 23.30
N LYS A 256 -23.96 25.46 23.81
CA LYS A 256 -23.05 26.60 23.61
C LYS A 256 -21.66 26.38 24.22
N ALA A 257 -21.59 25.78 25.41
CA ALA A 257 -20.35 25.40 26.06
C ALA A 257 -19.55 24.43 25.17
N LEU A 258 -20.20 23.36 24.70
CA LEU A 258 -19.57 22.39 23.81
C LEU A 258 -19.12 23.01 22.48
N ARG A 259 -19.93 23.90 21.88
CA ARG A 259 -19.55 24.66 20.68
C ARG A 259 -18.34 25.58 20.94
N SER A 260 -18.23 26.14 22.14
CA SER A 260 -17.07 26.95 22.54
C SER A 260 -15.79 26.11 22.58
N LEU A 261 -15.87 24.89 23.15
CA LEU A 261 -14.75 23.95 23.16
C LEU A 261 -14.37 23.50 21.75
N GLU A 262 -15.35 23.15 20.93
CA GLU A 262 -15.16 22.76 19.53
C GLU A 262 -14.48 23.88 18.72
N LYS A 263 -14.92 25.14 18.92
CA LYS A 263 -14.29 26.30 18.28
C LYS A 263 -12.83 26.45 18.70
N THR A 264 -12.49 26.27 19.98
CA THR A 264 -11.09 26.28 20.44
C THR A 264 -10.29 25.18 19.75
N VAL A 265 -10.81 23.95 19.70
CA VAL A 265 -10.13 22.82 19.06
C VAL A 265 -9.90 23.09 17.58
N SER A 266 -10.90 23.59 16.85
CA SER A 266 -10.73 23.98 15.44
C SER A 266 -9.68 25.06 15.28
N ASN A 267 -9.74 26.14 16.08
CA ASN A 267 -8.77 27.23 16.01
C ASN A 267 -7.33 26.76 16.28
N ARG A 268 -7.13 25.77 17.14
CA ARG A 268 -5.80 25.17 17.38
C ARG A 268 -5.32 24.38 16.17
N VAL A 269 -6.16 23.51 15.62
CA VAL A 269 -5.81 22.72 14.43
C VAL A 269 -5.52 23.62 13.23
N ASP A 270 -6.29 24.69 13.05
CA ASP A 270 -6.10 25.67 11.98
C ASP A 270 -4.87 26.55 12.22
N GLY A 271 -4.68 27.02 13.46
CA GLY A 271 -3.59 27.91 13.87
C GLY A 271 -2.21 27.25 13.89
N ASN A 272 -2.14 25.91 13.84
CA ASN A 272 -0.88 25.17 13.72
C ASN A 272 -0.20 25.35 12.34
N GLN A 273 -0.94 25.82 11.31
CA GLN A 273 -0.32 26.11 10.00
C GLN A 273 0.37 27.48 10.04
N LEU A 274 1.67 27.48 10.35
CA LEU A 274 2.51 28.68 10.39
C LEU A 274 3.19 28.99 9.05
N GLU A 275 3.32 27.98 8.19
CA GLU A 275 4.06 28.02 6.95
C GLU A 275 3.15 27.62 5.78
N ASP A 276 3.47 28.12 4.59
CA ASP A 276 2.90 27.67 3.33
C ASP A 276 4.00 27.21 2.37
N ARG A 277 3.62 26.76 1.19
CA ARG A 277 4.55 26.29 0.15
C ARG A 277 5.58 27.35 -0.26
N SER A 278 5.22 28.64 -0.19
CA SER A 278 6.12 29.72 -0.58
C SER A 278 7.26 29.93 0.43
N LEU A 279 6.99 29.68 1.71
CA LEU A 279 7.97 29.77 2.79
C LEU A 279 8.79 28.48 2.91
N ASN A 280 8.16 27.32 2.73
CA ASN A 280 8.82 26.03 2.93
C ASN A 280 8.23 24.94 2.04
N LYS A 281 9.08 24.27 1.25
CA LYS A 281 8.67 23.12 0.43
C LYS A 281 8.16 21.93 1.25
N ALA A 282 8.52 21.85 2.53
CA ALA A 282 8.08 20.82 3.47
C ALA A 282 7.04 21.33 4.49
N TRP A 283 6.31 22.40 4.16
CA TRP A 283 5.32 23.00 5.07
C TRP A 283 4.29 21.98 5.55
N LEU A 284 3.80 21.08 4.67
CA LEU A 284 2.77 20.11 5.01
C LEU A 284 3.29 19.06 6.00
N ALA A 285 4.49 18.51 5.77
CA ALA A 285 5.12 17.61 6.74
C ALA A 285 5.29 18.25 8.13
N ARG A 286 5.72 19.52 8.19
CA ARG A 286 5.88 20.25 9.46
C ARG A 286 4.54 20.51 10.13
N TYR A 287 3.54 20.96 9.37
CA TYR A 287 2.18 21.15 9.85
C TYR A 287 1.63 19.88 10.48
N LEU A 288 1.75 18.74 9.77
CA LEU A 288 1.26 17.45 10.22
C LEU A 288 1.98 16.93 11.48
N GLU A 289 3.29 17.19 11.61
CA GLU A 289 4.05 16.85 12.82
C GLU A 289 3.67 17.74 14.02
N VAL A 290 3.45 19.04 13.80
CA VAL A 290 2.93 19.95 14.83
C VAL A 290 1.54 19.50 15.26
N CYS A 291 0.65 19.20 14.32
CA CYS A 291 -0.68 18.68 14.60
C CYS A 291 -0.63 17.40 15.42
N LYS A 292 0.23 16.43 15.07
CA LYS A 292 0.43 15.21 15.86
C LYS A 292 0.79 15.55 17.30
N ASN A 293 1.81 16.39 17.53
CA ASN A 293 2.26 16.73 18.88
C ASN A 293 1.17 17.45 19.69
N VAL A 294 0.49 18.43 19.08
CA VAL A 294 -0.60 19.17 19.72
C VAL A 294 -1.76 18.25 20.08
N ILE A 295 -2.19 17.38 19.17
CA ILE A 295 -3.30 16.43 19.43
C ILE A 295 -2.92 15.47 20.56
N MET A 296 -1.69 14.93 20.55
CA MET A 296 -1.24 13.99 21.57
C MET A 296 -1.19 14.64 22.96
N ASP A 297 -0.66 15.85 23.06
CA ASP A 297 -0.61 16.61 24.32
C ASP A 297 -2.01 17.01 24.79
N ASP A 298 -2.84 17.52 23.89
CA ASP A 298 -4.18 18.00 24.22
C ASP A 298 -5.11 16.86 24.63
N LEU A 299 -5.03 15.70 23.99
CA LEU A 299 -5.81 14.52 24.41
C LEU A 299 -5.33 13.98 25.76
N GLN A 300 -4.05 14.08 26.10
CA GLN A 300 -3.58 13.76 27.45
C GLN A 300 -4.13 14.74 28.48
N LEU A 301 -4.11 16.04 28.19
CA LEU A 301 -4.69 17.07 29.06
C LEU A 301 -6.22 16.92 29.18
N ALA A 302 -6.91 16.50 28.12
CA ALA A 302 -8.34 16.22 28.14
C ALA A 302 -8.69 15.09 29.12
N LYS A 303 -7.79 14.10 29.32
CA LYS A 303 -7.97 13.08 30.37
C LYS A 303 -7.86 13.66 31.77
N VAL A 304 -6.89 14.54 31.99
CA VAL A 304 -6.72 15.24 33.28
C VAL A 304 -7.91 16.16 33.56
N ALA A 305 -8.56 16.68 32.52
CA ALA A 305 -9.73 17.54 32.64
C ALA A 305 -11.03 16.79 33.03
N ILE A 306 -11.10 15.46 32.91
CA ILE A 306 -12.32 14.66 33.18
C ILE A 306 -13.00 15.02 34.51
N PRO A 307 -12.29 15.13 35.66
CA PRO A 307 -12.93 15.44 36.95
C PRO A 307 -13.58 16.83 37.02
N CYS A 308 -13.23 17.75 36.11
CA CYS A 308 -13.85 19.08 36.06
C CYS A 308 -15.26 19.03 35.46
N PHE A 309 -15.57 18.01 34.65
CA PHE A 309 -16.81 17.91 33.90
C PHE A 309 -17.78 16.92 34.54
N PRO A 310 -19.11 17.14 34.40
CA PRO A 310 -20.08 16.13 34.78
C PRO A 310 -19.88 14.83 33.98
N PRO A 311 -19.99 13.64 34.59
CA PRO A 311 -19.74 12.36 33.92
C PRO A 311 -20.57 12.14 32.64
N ASP A 312 -21.83 12.60 32.65
CA ASP A 312 -22.77 12.50 31.52
C ASP A 312 -22.33 13.29 30.28
N TRP A 313 -21.31 14.15 30.41
CA TRP A 313 -20.77 14.87 29.27
C TRP A 313 -19.82 14.01 28.44
N GLN A 314 -19.22 12.96 28.99
CA GLN A 314 -18.23 12.12 28.29
C GLN A 314 -17.16 12.98 27.60
N ILE A 315 -16.62 13.96 28.34
CA ILE A 315 -15.86 15.07 27.75
C ILE A 315 -14.63 14.60 26.97
N TYR A 316 -13.99 13.52 27.42
CA TYR A 316 -12.84 12.95 26.74
C TYR A 316 -13.19 12.46 25.34
N ASP A 317 -14.25 11.66 25.20
CA ASP A 317 -14.73 11.17 23.91
C ASP A 317 -15.18 12.32 23.00
N ARG A 318 -15.77 13.38 23.59
CA ARG A 318 -16.10 14.60 22.85
C ARG A 318 -14.86 15.32 22.32
N TYR A 319 -13.80 15.48 23.12
CA TYR A 319 -12.54 16.05 22.65
C TYR A 319 -11.94 15.22 21.52
N VAL A 320 -11.92 13.89 21.65
CA VAL A 320 -11.47 12.99 20.59
C VAL A 320 -12.25 13.24 19.29
N HIS A 321 -13.58 13.34 19.38
CA HIS A 321 -14.43 13.61 18.22
C HIS A 321 -14.24 15.02 17.64
N MET A 322 -14.04 16.05 18.49
CA MET A 322 -13.76 17.42 18.06
C MET A 322 -12.44 17.49 17.29
N TYR A 323 -11.35 16.93 17.83
CA TYR A 323 -10.05 16.90 17.14
C TYR A 323 -10.15 16.12 15.83
N HIS A 324 -10.79 14.95 15.87
CA HIS A 324 -11.00 14.15 14.67
C HIS A 324 -11.76 14.92 13.59
N THR A 325 -12.86 15.58 13.95
CA THR A 325 -13.67 16.39 13.01
C THR A 325 -12.88 17.56 12.44
N SER A 326 -12.16 18.32 13.28
CA SER A 326 -11.35 19.46 12.84
C SER A 326 -10.21 19.05 11.92
N VAL A 327 -9.49 17.99 12.28
CA VAL A 327 -8.40 17.41 11.47
C VAL A 327 -8.94 16.90 10.14
N CYS A 328 -10.02 16.13 10.14
CA CYS A 328 -10.60 15.60 8.90
C CYS A 328 -11.16 16.71 8.01
N ARG A 329 -11.75 17.77 8.57
CA ARG A 329 -12.13 18.95 7.79
C ARG A 329 -10.91 19.54 7.09
N ARG A 330 -9.84 19.79 7.84
CA ARG A 330 -8.63 20.43 7.31
C ARG A 330 -7.90 19.59 6.27
N LEU A 331 -7.79 18.28 6.49
CA LEU A 331 -7.18 17.37 5.52
C LEU A 331 -8.02 17.23 4.26
N ARG A 332 -9.35 17.32 4.36
CA ARG A 332 -10.23 17.38 3.18
C ARG A 332 -10.04 18.67 2.38
N GLU A 333 -9.83 19.80 3.05
CA GLU A 333 -9.49 21.07 2.39
C GLU A 333 -8.15 20.94 1.65
N VAL A 334 -7.08 20.47 2.32
CA VAL A 334 -5.77 20.23 1.70
C VAL A 334 -5.87 19.25 0.53
N ALA A 335 -6.65 18.17 0.65
CA ALA A 335 -6.86 17.20 -0.42
C ALA A 335 -7.66 17.75 -1.62
N SER A 336 -8.40 18.85 -1.44
CA SER A 336 -9.16 19.50 -2.51
C SER A 336 -8.34 20.52 -3.29
N GLU A 337 -7.21 20.96 -2.73
CA GLU A 337 -6.26 21.86 -3.37
C GLU A 337 -5.30 21.12 -4.32
N HIS A 338 -4.55 21.86 -5.14
CA HIS A 338 -3.51 21.27 -5.97
C HIS A 338 -2.28 20.92 -5.13
N LEU A 339 -1.96 19.63 -5.06
CA LEU A 339 -0.83 19.09 -4.30
C LEU A 339 0.38 18.80 -5.19
N GLU A 340 1.57 19.16 -4.70
CA GLU A 340 2.84 18.64 -5.23
C GLU A 340 3.02 17.16 -4.87
N LYS A 341 3.89 16.45 -5.59
CA LYS A 341 4.10 15.00 -5.39
C LYS A 341 4.56 14.69 -3.96
N SER A 342 5.43 15.53 -3.39
CA SER A 342 5.89 15.42 -2.00
C SER A 342 4.75 15.61 -1.00
N GLU A 343 3.89 16.62 -1.21
CA GLU A 343 2.75 16.92 -0.34
C GLU A 343 1.71 15.79 -0.41
N LEU A 344 1.44 15.26 -1.60
CA LEU A 344 0.56 14.11 -1.79
C LEU A 344 1.07 12.88 -1.04
N VAL A 345 2.37 12.56 -1.16
CA VAL A 345 3.00 11.45 -0.43
C VAL A 345 2.88 11.66 1.08
N GLN A 346 3.15 12.87 1.57
CA GLN A 346 3.04 13.22 2.99
C GLN A 346 1.60 13.07 3.50
N LEU A 347 0.60 13.57 2.76
CA LEU A 347 -0.81 13.44 3.10
C LEU A 347 -1.24 11.97 3.19
N MET A 348 -0.89 11.18 2.17
CA MET A 348 -1.26 9.77 2.08
C MET A 348 -0.58 8.92 3.16
N SER A 349 0.70 9.19 3.43
CA SER A 349 1.45 8.56 4.51
C SER A 349 0.83 8.91 5.87
N TRP A 350 0.47 10.18 6.08
CA TRP A 350 -0.13 10.63 7.33
C TRP A 350 -1.51 10.01 7.59
N ILE A 351 -2.34 9.82 6.55
CA ILE A 351 -3.65 9.14 6.69
C ILE A 351 -3.48 7.71 7.21
N LYS A 352 -2.44 6.99 6.76
CA LYS A 352 -2.12 5.66 7.30
C LYS A 352 -1.59 5.75 8.73
N PHE A 353 -0.73 6.73 8.99
CA PHE A 353 -0.13 6.97 10.31
C PHE A 353 -1.17 7.39 11.36
N TYR A 354 -2.22 8.12 10.98
CA TYR A 354 -3.21 8.67 11.90
C TYR A 354 -3.87 7.60 12.79
N ALA A 355 -4.13 6.41 12.22
CA ALA A 355 -4.72 5.27 12.90
C ALA A 355 -3.70 4.38 13.65
N SER A 356 -2.41 4.65 13.53
CA SER A 356 -1.35 3.78 14.05
C SER A 356 -1.21 3.87 15.57
N GLU A 357 -0.45 2.94 16.14
CA GLU A 357 -0.09 2.91 17.56
C GLU A 357 0.74 4.14 17.99
N ASP A 358 1.32 4.87 17.04
CA ASP A 358 2.10 6.08 17.32
C ASP A 358 1.24 7.34 17.46
N MET A 359 -0.05 7.27 17.12
CA MET A 359 -0.98 8.41 17.16
C MET A 359 -2.32 8.06 17.84
N LEU A 360 -3.44 7.99 17.12
CA LEU A 360 -4.75 7.73 17.77
C LEU A 360 -4.85 6.33 18.37
N GLY A 361 -4.15 5.36 17.79
CA GLY A 361 -4.07 3.99 18.32
C GLY A 361 -3.18 3.86 19.55
N HIS A 362 -2.55 4.94 20.02
CA HIS A 362 -1.60 4.87 21.11
C HIS A 362 -2.24 4.34 22.40
N PRO A 363 -1.67 3.30 23.05
CA PRO A 363 -2.29 2.63 24.21
C PRO A 363 -2.66 3.56 25.38
N LYS A 364 -1.85 4.61 25.58
CA LYS A 364 -2.13 5.64 26.61
C LYS A 364 -3.42 6.41 26.36
N LEU A 365 -3.87 6.56 25.12
CA LEU A 365 -5.12 7.27 24.79
C LEU A 365 -6.36 6.39 25.02
N ARG A 366 -6.26 5.06 24.92
CA ARG A 366 -7.41 4.14 25.06
C ARG A 366 -8.56 4.50 24.11
N ILE A 367 -8.23 4.93 22.90
CA ILE A 367 -9.19 5.26 21.84
C ILE A 367 -9.27 4.05 20.90
N ASN A 368 -10.49 3.66 20.52
CA ASN A 368 -10.67 2.73 19.42
C ASN A 368 -10.63 3.51 18.09
N ALA A 369 -9.42 3.76 17.59
CA ALA A 369 -9.20 4.54 16.38
C ALA A 369 -9.94 3.96 15.16
N GLN A 370 -10.07 2.63 15.09
CA GLN A 370 -10.73 1.94 13.98
C GLN A 370 -12.23 2.22 13.93
N ALA A 371 -12.90 2.28 15.09
CA ALA A 371 -14.33 2.60 15.17
C ALA A 371 -14.62 4.03 14.67
N ILE A 372 -13.79 5.00 15.08
CA ILE A 372 -13.93 6.40 14.66
C ILE A 372 -13.79 6.52 13.14
N LEU A 373 -12.80 5.85 12.55
CA LEU A 373 -12.55 5.90 11.12
C LEU A 373 -13.59 5.16 10.28
N GLN A 374 -14.28 4.17 10.88
CA GLN A 374 -15.41 3.50 10.23
C GLN A 374 -16.62 4.43 10.14
N ASP A 375 -16.88 5.23 11.18
CA ASP A 375 -17.99 6.17 11.21
C ASP A 375 -17.69 7.43 10.38
N SER A 376 -16.48 7.97 10.51
CA SER A 376 -16.02 9.19 9.85
C SER A 376 -14.61 8.99 9.28
N PRO A 377 -14.47 8.50 8.04
CA PRO A 377 -13.16 8.36 7.43
C PRO A 377 -12.54 9.74 7.13
N VAL A 378 -11.20 9.84 7.24
CA VAL A 378 -10.46 11.09 7.00
C VAL A 378 -10.75 11.64 5.60
N LEU A 379 -10.62 10.79 4.59
CA LEU A 379 -10.95 11.09 3.20
C LEU A 379 -11.93 10.03 2.67
N SER A 380 -12.81 10.47 1.78
CA SER A 380 -13.67 9.53 1.05
C SER A 380 -12.84 8.59 0.19
N ARG A 381 -13.35 7.38 -0.08
CA ARG A 381 -12.66 6.43 -0.95
C ARG A 381 -12.46 6.96 -2.37
N SER A 382 -13.39 7.77 -2.87
CA SER A 382 -13.26 8.47 -4.16
C SER A 382 -12.09 9.46 -4.15
N THR A 383 -11.93 10.26 -3.10
CA THR A 383 -10.82 11.21 -2.97
C THR A 383 -9.48 10.47 -2.87
N LEU A 384 -9.42 9.38 -2.07
CA LEU A 384 -8.22 8.54 -1.98
C LEU A 384 -7.82 7.95 -3.35
N ASN A 385 -8.79 7.46 -4.11
CA ASN A 385 -8.55 6.96 -5.47
C ASN A 385 -8.04 8.06 -6.40
N GLN A 386 -8.64 9.26 -6.35
CA GLN A 386 -8.19 10.42 -7.13
C GLN A 386 -6.76 10.83 -6.80
N LEU A 387 -6.38 10.88 -5.52
CA LEU A 387 -5.00 11.16 -5.10
C LEU A 387 -4.04 10.07 -5.57
N CYS A 388 -4.47 8.81 -5.51
CA CYS A 388 -3.68 7.70 -6.05
C CYS A 388 -3.48 7.81 -7.57
N ASP A 389 -4.49 8.23 -8.32
CA ASP A 389 -4.38 8.47 -9.78
C ASP A 389 -3.46 9.66 -10.09
N GLN A 390 -3.58 10.76 -9.34
CA GLN A 390 -2.68 11.90 -9.45
C GLN A 390 -1.22 11.49 -9.20
N PHE A 391 -0.95 10.69 -8.18
CA PHE A 391 0.40 10.18 -7.91
C PHE A 391 0.96 9.34 -9.07
N VAL A 392 0.13 8.49 -9.69
CA VAL A 392 0.54 7.67 -10.84
C VAL A 392 0.90 8.55 -12.02
N GLU A 393 0.08 9.56 -12.33
CA GLU A 393 0.34 10.48 -13.45
C GLU A 393 1.56 11.38 -13.19
N MET A 394 1.73 11.92 -11.97
CA MET A 394 2.96 12.65 -11.60
C MET A 394 4.20 11.75 -11.73
N SER A 395 4.08 10.47 -11.39
CA SER A 395 5.17 9.51 -11.55
C SER A 395 5.46 9.18 -13.01
N ARG A 396 4.46 9.22 -13.90
CA ARG A 396 4.65 9.06 -15.36
C ARG A 396 5.53 10.17 -15.89
N ASP A 397 5.20 11.42 -15.56
CA ASP A 397 5.92 12.59 -16.06
C ASP A 397 7.38 12.60 -15.57
N ASP A 398 7.60 12.29 -14.28
CA ASP A 398 8.93 12.15 -13.71
C ASP A 398 9.76 11.07 -14.41
N LEU A 399 9.18 9.86 -14.57
CA LEU A 399 9.85 8.74 -15.25
C LEU A 399 10.19 9.12 -16.70
N LYS A 400 9.25 9.70 -17.43
CA LYS A 400 9.41 10.07 -18.84
C LYS A 400 10.50 11.11 -19.04
N LEU A 401 10.50 12.17 -18.23
CA LEU A 401 11.51 13.22 -18.28
C LEU A 401 12.89 12.65 -17.96
N TRP A 402 12.99 11.88 -16.89
CA TRP A 402 14.26 11.33 -16.45
C TRP A 402 14.82 10.32 -17.46
N LEU A 403 13.98 9.41 -17.98
CA LEU A 403 14.39 8.41 -18.97
C LEU A 403 14.89 9.05 -20.26
N LYS A 404 14.24 10.13 -20.69
CA LYS A 404 14.70 10.95 -21.81
C LYS A 404 16.09 11.55 -21.54
N ASN A 405 16.31 12.10 -20.36
CA ASN A 405 17.58 12.70 -19.99
C ASN A 405 18.70 11.64 -19.91
N THR A 406 18.42 10.46 -19.35
CA THR A 406 19.37 9.35 -19.24
C THR A 406 19.86 8.90 -20.62
N VAL A 407 18.95 8.67 -21.58
CA VAL A 407 19.36 8.31 -22.96
C VAL A 407 20.06 9.45 -23.67
N SER A 408 19.63 10.69 -23.46
CA SER A 408 20.30 11.85 -24.06
C SER A 408 21.73 12.02 -23.55
N HIS A 409 21.98 11.77 -22.27
CA HIS A 409 23.30 11.81 -21.67
C HIS A 409 24.20 10.73 -22.26
N GLU A 410 23.71 9.48 -22.25
CA GLU A 410 24.39 8.34 -22.84
C GLU A 410 24.73 8.56 -24.33
N THR A 411 23.77 9.08 -25.10
CA THR A 411 23.99 9.39 -26.52
C THR A 411 25.10 10.43 -26.69
N HIS A 412 25.08 11.49 -25.89
CA HIS A 412 26.10 12.54 -25.92
C HIS A 412 27.50 12.02 -25.64
N ASP A 413 27.63 11.03 -24.77
CA ASP A 413 28.91 10.40 -24.42
C ASP A 413 29.50 9.61 -25.60
N TRP A 414 28.67 8.93 -26.39
CA TRP A 414 29.12 8.25 -27.62
C TRP A 414 29.68 9.22 -28.66
N TYR A 415 29.01 10.36 -28.86
CA TYR A 415 29.45 11.40 -29.81
C TYR A 415 30.69 12.17 -29.34
N LYS A 416 31.05 12.06 -28.05
CA LYS A 416 32.29 12.60 -27.48
C LYS A 416 33.47 11.63 -27.56
N ASN A 417 33.29 10.44 -28.14
CA ASN A 417 34.29 9.37 -28.13
C ASN A 417 34.74 9.02 -26.71
N LEU A 418 33.80 8.97 -25.76
CA LEU A 418 34.10 8.44 -24.44
C LEU A 418 34.15 6.92 -24.52
N ARG A 419 35.25 6.34 -24.05
CA ARG A 419 35.39 4.90 -23.92
C ARG A 419 34.53 4.40 -22.75
N PRO A 420 33.71 3.36 -22.95
CA PRO A 420 32.92 2.76 -21.87
C PRO A 420 33.77 2.20 -20.72
N SER A 421 33.12 1.97 -19.58
CA SER A 421 33.77 1.38 -18.41
C SER A 421 33.90 -0.13 -18.57
N GLU A 422 34.91 -0.73 -17.93
CA GLU A 422 35.13 -2.18 -17.87
C GLU A 422 34.69 -2.72 -16.51
N ASP A 423 33.92 -3.83 -16.52
CA ASP A 423 33.54 -4.51 -15.29
C ASP A 423 34.67 -5.44 -14.77
N ASN A 424 34.42 -6.17 -13.69
CA ASN A 424 35.40 -7.08 -13.10
C ASN A 424 35.78 -8.26 -14.02
N HIS A 425 34.99 -8.52 -15.07
CA HIS A 425 35.25 -9.53 -16.09
C HIS A 425 35.88 -8.94 -17.36
N GLY A 426 36.10 -7.62 -17.37
CA GLY A 426 36.59 -6.88 -18.53
C GLY A 426 35.50 -6.59 -19.56
N TYR A 427 34.21 -6.77 -19.26
CA TYR A 427 33.15 -6.44 -20.21
C TYR A 427 32.86 -4.95 -20.21
N PHE A 428 32.67 -4.37 -21.40
CA PHE A 428 32.28 -2.96 -21.48
C PHE A 428 30.84 -2.77 -21.04
N TYR A 429 30.59 -1.72 -20.26
CA TYR A 429 29.25 -1.32 -19.83
C TYR A 429 29.17 0.19 -19.64
N THR A 430 27.94 0.68 -19.51
CA THR A 430 27.65 2.02 -19.00
C THR A 430 26.64 1.94 -17.87
N ASP A 431 26.46 3.03 -17.13
CA ASP A 431 25.55 3.05 -15.99
C ASP A 431 24.07 3.03 -16.37
N LEU A 432 23.72 3.03 -17.66
CA LEU A 432 22.34 3.11 -18.12
C LEU A 432 21.42 2.03 -17.49
N PRO A 433 21.77 0.72 -17.47
CA PRO A 433 20.92 -0.28 -16.81
C PRO A 433 20.78 -0.03 -15.30
N ASN A 434 21.88 0.23 -14.61
CA ASN A 434 21.88 0.47 -13.15
C ASN A 434 21.01 1.68 -12.79
N THR A 435 21.16 2.75 -13.56
CA THR A 435 20.43 4.00 -13.43
C THR A 435 18.94 3.72 -13.62
N VAL A 436 18.54 3.10 -14.74
CA VAL A 436 17.15 2.85 -15.13
C VAL A 436 16.42 1.94 -14.13
N PHE A 437 17.04 0.83 -13.72
CA PHE A 437 16.43 -0.10 -12.77
C PHE A 437 16.53 0.37 -11.30
N GLY A 438 17.50 1.23 -10.98
CA GLY A 438 17.55 1.95 -9.70
C GLY A 438 16.36 2.87 -9.53
N MET A 439 16.03 3.67 -10.56
CA MET A 439 14.85 4.53 -10.56
C MET A 439 13.54 3.74 -10.37
N LEU A 440 13.40 2.58 -10.99
CA LEU A 440 12.23 1.71 -10.77
C LEU A 440 12.10 1.32 -9.29
N LYS A 441 13.20 0.92 -8.65
CA LYS A 441 13.22 0.55 -7.23
C LYS A 441 12.80 1.72 -6.34
N ASP A 442 13.31 2.92 -6.63
CA ASP A 442 12.99 4.13 -5.85
C ASP A 442 11.52 4.51 -6.01
N THR A 443 10.99 4.44 -7.24
CA THR A 443 9.58 4.75 -7.54
C THR A 443 8.64 3.76 -6.86
N VAL A 444 8.98 2.46 -6.84
CA VAL A 444 8.20 1.43 -6.13
C VAL A 444 8.27 1.63 -4.62
N THR A 445 9.41 2.08 -4.09
CA THR A 445 9.56 2.37 -2.65
C THR A 445 8.67 3.55 -2.25
N LEU A 446 8.69 4.63 -3.03
CA LEU A 446 7.81 5.78 -2.82
C LEU A 446 6.32 5.40 -2.92
N ALA A 447 5.96 4.52 -3.85
CA ALA A 447 4.58 4.04 -3.99
C ALA A 447 4.08 3.31 -2.74
N LYS A 448 4.95 2.59 -2.01
CA LYS A 448 4.58 1.91 -0.75
C LYS A 448 4.17 2.91 0.34
N GLU A 449 4.81 4.07 0.39
CA GLU A 449 4.46 5.16 1.32
C GLU A 449 3.04 5.68 1.03
N VAL A 450 2.68 5.81 -0.26
CA VAL A 450 1.35 6.25 -0.70
C VAL A 450 0.28 5.18 -0.47
N SER A 451 0.39 4.02 -1.13
CA SER A 451 -0.57 2.91 -1.01
C SER A 451 -0.04 1.65 -1.70
N VAL A 452 -0.20 0.50 -1.05
CA VAL A 452 0.14 -0.80 -1.65
C VAL A 452 -0.67 -1.06 -2.93
N GLU A 453 -1.88 -0.51 -3.01
CA GLU A 453 -2.78 -0.66 -4.18
C GLU A 453 -2.27 0.07 -5.44
N VAL A 454 -1.32 0.99 -5.29
CA VAL A 454 -0.76 1.78 -6.41
C VAL A 454 0.44 1.09 -7.05
N ILE A 455 1.07 0.15 -6.34
CA ILE A 455 2.28 -0.57 -6.80
C ILE A 455 2.07 -1.23 -8.18
N PRO A 456 0.97 -1.98 -8.44
CA PRO A 456 0.77 -2.59 -9.76
C PRO A 456 0.66 -1.57 -10.89
N SER A 457 0.01 -0.43 -10.64
CA SER A 457 -0.11 0.66 -11.63
C SER A 457 1.23 1.30 -11.92
N ILE A 458 2.08 1.50 -10.90
CA ILE A 458 3.43 2.03 -11.04
C ILE A 458 4.33 1.06 -11.81
N ILE A 459 4.27 -0.24 -11.52
CA ILE A 459 5.02 -1.25 -12.26
C ILE A 459 4.59 -1.25 -13.73
N ASN A 460 3.28 -1.27 -14.00
CA ASN A 460 2.76 -1.24 -15.36
C ASN A 460 3.20 0.01 -16.13
N LEU A 461 3.16 1.16 -15.45
CA LEU A 461 3.63 2.43 -15.97
C LEU A 461 5.13 2.37 -16.32
N THR A 462 5.97 1.86 -15.42
CA THR A 462 7.41 1.73 -15.70
C THR A 462 7.69 0.79 -16.87
N ILE A 463 6.94 -0.31 -17.01
CA ILE A 463 7.08 -1.21 -18.17
C ILE A 463 6.73 -0.48 -19.47
N GLN A 464 5.70 0.37 -19.48
CA GLN A 464 5.34 1.17 -20.66
C GLN A 464 6.45 2.15 -21.03
N GLU A 465 6.98 2.89 -20.04
CA GLU A 465 8.06 3.85 -20.28
C GLU A 465 9.37 3.15 -20.68
N PHE A 466 9.67 1.96 -20.14
CA PHE A 466 10.81 1.13 -20.58
C PHE A 466 10.62 0.62 -22.01
N ASN A 467 9.39 0.31 -22.42
CA ASN A 467 9.10 -0.03 -23.81
C ASN A 467 9.35 1.16 -24.74
N GLU A 468 8.98 2.39 -24.34
CA GLU A 468 9.35 3.58 -25.10
C GLU A 468 10.86 3.80 -25.14
N LEU A 469 11.53 3.64 -24.00
CA LEU A 469 12.98 3.75 -23.84
C LEU A 469 13.72 2.82 -24.80
N ALA A 470 13.30 1.55 -24.87
CA ALA A 470 13.91 0.56 -25.75
C ALA A 470 13.88 0.97 -27.23
N GLY A 471 12.77 1.59 -27.66
CA GLY A 471 12.66 2.16 -29.00
C GLY A 471 13.62 3.33 -29.22
N LYS A 472 13.57 4.33 -28.32
CA LYS A 472 14.41 5.53 -28.40
C LYS A 472 15.90 5.20 -28.35
N TYR A 473 16.29 4.24 -27.52
CA TYR A 473 17.68 3.80 -27.38
C TYR A 473 18.16 3.11 -28.66
N ARG A 474 17.34 2.21 -29.23
CA ARG A 474 17.62 1.59 -30.53
C ARG A 474 17.78 2.61 -31.64
N ASP A 475 16.87 3.57 -31.71
CA ASP A 475 16.90 4.60 -32.75
C ASP A 475 18.15 5.49 -32.58
N ALA A 476 18.54 5.80 -31.33
CA ALA A 476 19.75 6.58 -31.03
C ALA A 476 21.04 5.86 -31.48
N PHE A 477 21.25 4.60 -31.12
CA PHE A 477 22.46 3.90 -31.55
C PHE A 477 22.44 3.52 -33.05
N THR A 478 21.26 3.46 -33.67
CA THR A 478 21.12 3.32 -35.13
C THR A 478 21.52 4.60 -35.87
N ALA A 479 21.15 5.77 -35.34
CA ALA A 479 21.62 7.05 -35.84
C ALA A 479 23.15 7.16 -35.68
N TYR A 480 23.67 6.80 -34.51
CA TYR A 480 25.11 6.76 -34.25
C TYR A 480 25.86 5.86 -35.24
N LYS A 481 25.34 4.65 -35.51
CA LYS A 481 25.85 3.76 -36.57
C LYS A 481 25.83 4.44 -37.94
N THR A 482 24.74 5.07 -38.32
CA THR A 482 24.60 5.72 -39.63
C THR A 482 25.65 6.83 -39.80
N ASP A 483 25.85 7.64 -38.77
CA ASP A 483 26.84 8.71 -38.75
C ASP A 483 28.28 8.16 -38.81
N TYR A 484 28.55 7.06 -38.10
CA TYR A 484 29.85 6.38 -38.16
C TYR A 484 30.20 5.90 -39.56
N PHE A 485 29.28 5.18 -40.23
CA PHE A 485 29.54 4.69 -41.58
C PHE A 485 29.61 5.81 -42.63
N ALA A 486 29.09 7.01 -42.33
CA ALA A 486 29.25 8.18 -43.18
C ALA A 486 30.65 8.83 -43.03
N GLU A 487 31.19 8.91 -41.80
CA GLU A 487 32.51 9.50 -41.53
C GLU A 487 33.22 8.77 -40.37
N ARG A 488 33.86 7.64 -40.67
CA ARG A 488 34.45 6.75 -39.66
C ARG A 488 35.53 7.42 -38.81
N SER A 489 36.31 8.33 -39.41
CA SER A 489 37.46 8.96 -38.74
C SER A 489 37.06 9.82 -37.52
N LYS A 490 35.79 10.24 -37.47
CA LYS A 490 35.25 11.09 -36.40
C LYS A 490 34.84 10.31 -35.14
N TYR A 491 34.55 9.01 -35.26
CA TYR A 491 33.96 8.20 -34.18
C TYR A 491 34.92 7.08 -33.74
N GLN A 492 35.96 7.45 -32.99
CA GLN A 492 37.07 6.57 -32.63
C GLN A 492 36.68 5.43 -31.69
N GLU A 493 35.69 5.65 -30.83
CA GLU A 493 35.22 4.67 -29.84
C GLU A 493 33.92 3.97 -30.29
N PHE A 494 33.64 3.91 -31.59
CA PHE A 494 32.40 3.31 -32.11
C PHE A 494 32.24 1.85 -31.66
N THR A 495 33.24 0.99 -31.92
CA THR A 495 33.22 -0.44 -31.58
C THR A 495 33.03 -0.63 -30.07
N SER A 496 33.83 0.06 -29.25
CA SER A 496 33.72 0.01 -27.78
C SER A 496 32.31 0.37 -27.30
N ASN A 497 31.73 1.46 -27.84
CA ASN A 497 30.39 1.91 -27.46
C ASN A 497 29.30 0.93 -27.89
N ILE A 498 29.36 0.37 -29.10
CA ILE A 498 28.37 -0.63 -29.54
C ILE A 498 28.48 -1.93 -28.73
N ILE A 499 29.69 -2.34 -28.33
CA ILE A 499 29.89 -3.45 -27.39
C ILE A 499 29.22 -3.15 -26.05
N ALA A 500 29.43 -1.96 -25.48
CA ALA A 500 28.79 -1.56 -24.23
C ALA A 500 27.27 -1.54 -24.35
N ILE A 501 26.72 -1.03 -25.46
CA ILE A 501 25.28 -1.05 -25.76
C ILE A 501 24.75 -2.49 -25.78
N ALA A 502 25.42 -3.42 -26.47
CA ALA A 502 25.01 -4.83 -26.52
C ALA A 502 25.02 -5.48 -25.13
N ASN A 503 26.08 -5.23 -24.34
CA ASN A 503 26.20 -5.73 -22.97
C ASN A 503 25.15 -5.13 -22.03
N ASN A 504 24.89 -3.82 -22.13
CA ASN A 504 23.86 -3.10 -21.37
C ASN A 504 22.47 -3.66 -21.66
N LEU A 505 22.14 -3.91 -22.93
CA LEU A 505 20.88 -4.51 -23.33
C LEU A 505 20.73 -5.93 -22.76
N HIS A 506 21.82 -6.69 -22.66
CA HIS A 506 21.81 -7.99 -21.98
C HIS A 506 21.53 -7.84 -20.48
N THR A 507 22.18 -6.88 -19.82
CA THR A 507 21.90 -6.53 -18.41
C THR A 507 20.43 -6.11 -18.21
N CYS A 508 19.84 -5.40 -19.17
CA CYS A 508 18.41 -5.04 -19.16
C CYS A 508 17.50 -6.27 -19.27
N ILE A 509 17.85 -7.26 -20.09
CA ILE A 509 17.10 -8.54 -20.20
C ILE A 509 17.16 -9.29 -18.87
N GLU A 510 18.35 -9.45 -18.29
CA GLU A 510 18.55 -10.12 -17.01
C GLU A 510 17.79 -9.42 -15.86
N SER A 511 17.84 -8.09 -15.84
CA SER A 511 17.18 -7.29 -14.82
C SER A 511 15.66 -7.37 -14.95
N THR A 512 15.13 -7.28 -16.17
CA THR A 512 13.70 -7.45 -16.44
C THR A 512 13.21 -8.84 -16.02
N GLU A 513 13.97 -9.89 -16.29
CA GLU A 513 13.62 -11.26 -15.87
C GLU A 513 13.66 -11.43 -14.34
N LYS A 514 14.64 -10.85 -13.64
CA LYS A 514 14.67 -10.83 -12.17
C LYS A 514 13.43 -10.13 -11.59
N TYR A 515 13.03 -8.99 -12.16
CA TYR A 515 11.82 -8.28 -11.73
C TYR A 515 10.54 -9.08 -12.01
N LYS A 516 10.45 -9.73 -13.17
CA LYS A 516 9.34 -10.63 -13.51
C LYS A 516 9.20 -11.77 -12.50
N GLN A 517 10.31 -12.37 -12.07
CA GLN A 517 10.32 -13.40 -11.03
C GLN A 517 9.84 -12.86 -9.68
N GLN A 518 10.26 -11.66 -9.28
CA GLN A 518 9.79 -11.03 -8.03
C GLN A 518 8.28 -10.79 -8.03
N ILE A 519 7.69 -10.35 -9.15
CA ILE A 519 6.24 -10.15 -9.29
C ILE A 519 5.47 -11.48 -9.25
N ARG A 520 6.04 -12.56 -9.79
CA ARG A 520 5.44 -13.90 -9.69
C ARG A 520 5.36 -14.33 -8.23
N LEU A 521 6.45 -14.19 -7.47
CA LEU A 521 6.54 -14.60 -6.07
C LEU A 521 5.64 -13.76 -5.14
N SER A 522 5.49 -12.45 -5.37
CA SER A 522 4.67 -11.60 -4.51
C SER A 522 3.16 -11.91 -4.58
N MET A 523 2.67 -12.39 -5.74
CA MET A 523 1.24 -12.70 -5.96
C MET A 523 0.84 -14.13 -5.58
N GLU A 524 1.76 -15.09 -5.50
CA GLU A 524 1.46 -16.41 -4.89
C GLU A 524 1.00 -16.23 -3.44
N GLY A 525 1.52 -15.22 -2.74
CA GLY A 525 1.02 -14.79 -1.43
C GLY A 525 -0.42 -14.25 -1.47
N GLU A 526 -0.79 -13.46 -2.47
CA GLU A 526 -2.14 -12.90 -2.61
C GLU A 526 -3.18 -13.94 -3.05
N GLN A 527 -2.84 -14.90 -3.92
CA GLN A 527 -3.79 -15.96 -4.31
C GLN A 527 -4.10 -16.88 -3.12
N ASN A 528 -3.10 -17.20 -2.30
CA ASN A 528 -3.30 -17.93 -1.06
C ASN A 528 -4.16 -17.13 -0.05
N ALA A 529 -4.00 -15.81 0.02
CA ALA A 529 -4.82 -14.95 0.88
C ALA A 529 -6.25 -14.76 0.34
N ALA A 530 -6.42 -14.63 -0.98
CA ALA A 530 -7.73 -14.49 -1.63
C ALA A 530 -8.56 -15.78 -1.53
N ALA A 531 -7.92 -16.96 -1.60
CA ALA A 531 -8.56 -18.24 -1.31
C ALA A 531 -9.02 -18.34 0.16
N ALA A 532 -8.33 -17.67 1.08
CA ALA A 532 -8.67 -17.65 2.50
C ALA A 532 -9.71 -16.57 2.89
N MET A 533 -9.94 -15.54 2.06
CA MET A 533 -10.85 -14.44 2.38
C MET A 533 -12.09 -14.43 1.48
N THR A 534 -13.17 -15.07 1.94
CA THR A 534 -14.52 -14.99 1.37
C THR A 534 -15.29 -13.73 1.80
N THR A 535 -14.62 -12.62 2.12
CA THR A 535 -15.29 -11.42 2.64
C THR A 535 -15.72 -10.45 1.52
N PRO A 536 -16.96 -9.91 1.56
CA PRO A 536 -17.51 -9.02 0.51
C PRO A 536 -16.82 -7.65 0.33
N LEU A 537 -15.80 -7.34 1.14
CA LEU A 537 -15.01 -6.11 1.04
C LEU A 537 -14.18 -6.03 -0.27
N ALA A 538 -14.14 -7.10 -1.06
CA ALA A 538 -13.44 -7.13 -2.34
C ALA A 538 -14.14 -6.35 -3.47
N SER A 539 -15.43 -6.03 -3.35
CA SER A 539 -16.24 -5.44 -4.44
C SER A 539 -15.80 -4.02 -4.88
N GLY A 540 -14.94 -3.35 -4.11
CA GLY A 540 -14.43 -2.01 -4.40
C GLY A 540 -12.92 -1.92 -4.65
N ARG A 541 -12.20 -3.05 -4.80
CA ARG A 541 -10.77 -3.01 -5.15
C ARG A 541 -10.63 -2.33 -6.52
N ARG A 542 -9.67 -1.39 -6.64
CA ARG A 542 -9.29 -0.79 -7.93
C ARG A 542 -9.08 -1.93 -8.93
N THR A 543 -9.39 -1.70 -10.21
CA THR A 543 -9.10 -2.65 -11.30
C THR A 543 -7.59 -2.88 -11.34
N ALA A 544 -7.12 -3.82 -10.53
CA ALA A 544 -5.73 -4.19 -10.44
C ALA A 544 -5.34 -4.68 -11.82
N VAL A 545 -4.28 -4.10 -12.38
CA VAL A 545 -3.65 -4.64 -13.59
C VAL A 545 -3.43 -6.13 -13.33
N ARG A 546 -4.06 -6.98 -14.15
CA ARG A 546 -4.03 -8.43 -13.91
C ARG A 546 -2.58 -8.89 -13.96
N GLN A 547 -2.16 -9.75 -13.03
CA GLN A 547 -0.80 -10.32 -12.99
C GLN A 547 -0.35 -10.85 -14.36
N GLN A 548 -1.25 -11.55 -15.04
CA GLN A 548 -1.01 -12.10 -16.37
C GLN A 548 -0.66 -11.02 -17.39
N GLN A 549 -1.32 -9.87 -17.33
CA GLN A 549 -1.03 -8.72 -18.20
C GLN A 549 0.33 -8.08 -17.90
N LEU A 550 0.72 -8.00 -16.61
CA LEU A 550 2.06 -7.51 -16.24
C LEU A 550 3.16 -8.45 -16.75
N ILE A 551 2.95 -9.76 -16.61
CA ILE A 551 3.89 -10.79 -17.09
C ILE A 551 4.02 -10.72 -18.62
N GLU A 552 2.90 -10.63 -19.34
CA GLU A 552 2.89 -10.49 -20.80
C GLU A 552 3.58 -9.20 -21.26
N ASN A 553 3.35 -8.08 -20.58
CA ASN A 553 4.02 -6.81 -20.88
C ASN A 553 5.54 -6.88 -20.63
N MET A 554 5.97 -7.61 -19.59
CA MET A 554 7.40 -7.86 -19.35
C MET A 554 8.03 -8.78 -20.38
N ASP A 555 7.31 -9.80 -20.84
CA ASP A 555 7.78 -10.69 -21.92
C ASP A 555 7.91 -9.94 -23.24
N ALA A 556 6.97 -9.05 -23.56
CA ALA A 556 7.07 -8.15 -24.69
C ALA A 556 8.27 -7.19 -24.58
N LEU A 557 8.51 -6.63 -23.38
CA LEU A 557 9.66 -5.78 -23.11
C LEU A 557 10.99 -6.54 -23.29
N ASN A 558 11.10 -7.76 -22.75
CA ASN A 558 12.27 -8.63 -22.92
C ASN A 558 12.54 -9.00 -24.38
N THR A 559 11.48 -9.23 -25.15
CA THR A 559 11.59 -9.44 -26.59
C THR A 559 12.15 -8.19 -27.29
N LYS A 560 11.70 -7.00 -26.88
CA LYS A 560 12.19 -5.73 -27.41
C LYS A 560 13.65 -5.46 -27.07
N TRP A 561 14.08 -5.75 -25.84
CA TRP A 561 15.49 -5.69 -25.45
C TRP A 561 16.35 -6.68 -26.23
N SER A 562 15.90 -7.92 -26.38
CA SER A 562 16.58 -8.95 -27.17
C SER A 562 16.76 -8.55 -28.63
N ASN A 563 15.71 -7.96 -29.23
CA ASN A 563 15.79 -7.44 -30.59
C ASN A 563 16.79 -6.30 -30.71
N ALA A 564 16.76 -5.33 -29.79
CA ALA A 564 17.73 -4.24 -29.78
C ALA A 564 19.17 -4.75 -29.59
N ALA A 565 19.39 -5.75 -28.72
CA ALA A 565 20.71 -6.36 -28.52
C ALA A 565 21.21 -7.02 -29.81
N SER A 566 20.33 -7.73 -30.51
CA SER A 566 20.66 -8.37 -31.79
C SER A 566 21.02 -7.33 -32.87
N VAL A 567 20.33 -6.17 -32.89
CA VAL A 567 20.68 -5.05 -33.79
C VAL A 567 22.07 -4.49 -33.46
N ALA A 568 22.40 -4.29 -32.18
CA ALA A 568 23.72 -3.82 -31.79
C ALA A 568 24.84 -4.79 -32.22
N VAL A 569 24.63 -6.10 -32.02
CA VAL A 569 25.58 -7.14 -32.50
C VAL A 569 25.69 -7.14 -34.02
N ASN A 570 24.57 -6.94 -34.73
CA ASN A 570 24.61 -6.80 -36.19
C ASN A 570 25.45 -5.60 -36.64
N TYR A 571 25.50 -4.51 -35.88
CA TYR A 571 26.33 -3.35 -36.23
C TYR A 571 27.82 -3.63 -36.07
N LEU A 572 28.23 -4.40 -35.05
CA LEU A 572 29.60 -4.91 -34.94
C LEU A 572 29.94 -5.83 -36.12
N ARG A 573 28.99 -6.71 -36.47
CA ARG A 573 29.14 -7.60 -37.63
C ARG A 573 29.28 -6.82 -38.93
N GLU A 574 28.45 -5.81 -39.16
CA GLU A 574 28.49 -4.95 -40.34
C GLU A 574 29.82 -4.19 -40.45
N GLU A 575 30.35 -3.71 -39.32
CA GLU A 575 31.65 -3.05 -39.27
C GLU A 575 32.77 -3.97 -39.79
N VAL A 576 32.87 -5.17 -39.21
CA VAL A 576 33.86 -6.17 -39.65
C VAL A 576 33.65 -6.55 -41.11
N ILE A 577 32.41 -6.85 -41.51
CA ILE A 577 32.07 -7.28 -42.88
C ILE A 577 32.43 -6.22 -43.91
N THR A 578 32.19 -4.95 -43.60
CA THR A 578 32.49 -3.85 -44.52
C THR A 578 33.99 -3.79 -44.83
N ASP A 579 34.84 -4.10 -43.85
CA ASP A 579 36.29 -4.00 -43.99
C ASP A 579 36.89 -5.24 -44.68
N ILE A 580 36.30 -6.41 -44.47
CA ILE A 580 36.73 -7.65 -45.12
C ILE A 580 36.07 -7.87 -46.49
N ALA A 581 35.01 -7.14 -46.85
CA ALA A 581 34.26 -7.34 -48.09
C ALA A 581 35.12 -7.34 -49.37
N PRO A 582 36.10 -6.42 -49.55
CA PRO A 582 36.98 -6.45 -50.72
C PRO A 582 37.78 -7.75 -50.82
N SER A 583 38.28 -8.25 -49.69
CA SER A 583 39.02 -9.51 -49.61
C SER A 583 38.11 -10.73 -49.79
N LEU A 584 36.86 -10.67 -49.30
CA LEU A 584 35.87 -11.74 -49.48
C LEU A 584 35.53 -11.97 -50.96
N VAL A 585 35.36 -10.91 -51.77
CA VAL A 585 35.09 -11.05 -53.21
C VAL A 585 36.25 -11.69 -53.97
N GLU A 586 37.47 -11.58 -53.45
CA GLU A 586 38.65 -12.21 -54.03
C GLU A 586 38.73 -13.71 -53.73
N ILE A 587 38.04 -14.21 -52.70
CA ILE A 587 37.99 -15.63 -52.35
C ILE A 587 37.43 -16.44 -53.53
N PHE A 588 38.10 -17.55 -53.84
CA PHE A 588 37.74 -18.46 -54.92
C PHE A 588 37.68 -17.78 -56.31
N SER A 589 38.47 -16.73 -56.51
CA SER A 589 38.72 -16.08 -57.80
C SER A 589 40.02 -16.55 -58.46
N LYS A 590 40.30 -16.08 -59.68
CA LYS A 590 41.60 -16.31 -60.35
C LYS A 590 42.78 -15.78 -59.52
N LYS A 591 42.65 -14.60 -58.89
CA LYS A 591 43.72 -14.03 -58.05
C LYS A 591 44.00 -14.90 -56.82
N TRP A 592 42.92 -15.39 -56.20
CA TRP A 592 43.01 -16.37 -55.13
C TRP A 592 43.75 -17.63 -55.61
N LEU A 593 43.40 -18.18 -56.77
CA LEU A 593 44.11 -19.37 -57.28
C LEU A 593 45.61 -19.11 -57.47
N THR A 594 46.00 -17.91 -57.93
CA THR A 594 47.41 -17.55 -58.20
C THR A 594 48.25 -17.16 -56.99
N GLY A 595 47.71 -17.04 -55.78
CA GLY A 595 48.54 -16.66 -54.62
C GLY A 595 48.06 -15.47 -53.79
N SER A 596 46.83 -14.97 -53.96
CA SER A 596 46.33 -13.83 -53.18
C SER A 596 46.49 -14.00 -51.67
N ALA A 597 46.72 -12.92 -50.93
CA ALA A 597 46.67 -12.93 -49.46
C ALA A 597 45.26 -12.62 -48.90
N ALA A 598 44.20 -12.73 -49.72
CA ALA A 598 42.86 -12.29 -49.36
C ALA A 598 42.35 -12.90 -48.05
N LEU A 599 42.48 -14.23 -47.86
CA LEU A 599 42.00 -14.87 -46.64
C LEU A 599 42.88 -14.51 -45.44
N GLU A 600 44.18 -14.36 -45.64
CA GLU A 600 45.11 -13.89 -44.62
C GLU A 600 44.69 -12.50 -44.11
N THR A 601 44.35 -11.59 -45.02
CA THR A 601 43.80 -10.28 -44.67
C THR A 601 42.48 -10.41 -43.89
N VAL A 602 41.55 -11.27 -44.33
CA VAL A 602 40.30 -11.52 -43.57
C VAL A 602 40.59 -12.01 -42.15
N CYS A 603 41.48 -12.99 -41.99
CA CYS A 603 41.83 -13.54 -40.67
C CYS A 603 42.49 -12.49 -39.78
N MET A 604 43.42 -11.69 -40.32
CA MET A 604 44.09 -10.62 -39.58
C MET A 604 43.08 -9.55 -39.13
N THR A 605 42.22 -9.06 -40.02
CA THR A 605 41.20 -8.06 -39.68
C THR A 605 40.25 -8.57 -38.60
N ILE A 606 39.77 -9.82 -38.69
CA ILE A 606 38.90 -10.39 -37.65
C ILE A 606 39.65 -10.54 -36.33
N SER A 607 40.92 -10.95 -36.37
CA SER A 607 41.77 -11.03 -35.18
C SER A 607 41.99 -9.67 -34.53
N ASP A 608 42.20 -8.61 -35.32
CA ASP A 608 42.37 -7.24 -34.81
C ASP A 608 41.09 -6.79 -34.09
N TYR A 609 39.93 -6.89 -34.74
CA TYR A 609 38.64 -6.61 -34.11
C TYR A 609 38.33 -7.50 -32.90
N TYR A 610 38.83 -8.74 -32.87
CA TYR A 610 38.64 -9.65 -31.75
C TYR A 610 39.26 -9.11 -30.45
N HIS A 611 40.29 -8.27 -30.52
CA HIS A 611 40.85 -7.62 -29.34
C HIS A 611 39.81 -6.78 -28.61
N ASP A 612 39.01 -6.02 -29.35
CA ASP A 612 37.89 -5.25 -28.78
C ASP A 612 36.71 -6.16 -28.43
N HIS A 613 36.38 -7.13 -29.30
CA HIS A 613 35.26 -8.05 -29.05
C HIS A 613 35.43 -8.92 -27.79
N LYS A 614 36.64 -9.06 -27.23
CA LYS A 614 36.84 -9.70 -25.91
C LYS A 614 36.03 -9.02 -24.80
N HIS A 615 35.72 -7.73 -24.95
CA HIS A 615 34.88 -6.97 -24.03
C HIS A 615 33.37 -7.25 -24.19
N LEU A 616 32.94 -8.06 -25.17
CA LEU A 616 31.57 -8.60 -25.22
C LEU A 616 31.39 -9.73 -24.21
N ARG A 617 30.18 -9.86 -23.66
CA ARG A 617 29.77 -11.05 -22.92
C ARG A 617 29.93 -12.31 -23.78
N PRO A 618 30.26 -13.49 -23.21
CA PRO A 618 30.71 -14.66 -23.99
C PRO A 618 29.66 -15.16 -24.97
N VAL A 619 28.40 -15.25 -24.55
CA VAL A 619 27.26 -15.68 -25.40
C VAL A 619 27.11 -14.77 -26.62
N THR A 620 27.22 -13.46 -26.42
CA THR A 620 27.14 -12.44 -27.47
C THR A 620 28.34 -12.52 -28.41
N ARG A 621 29.54 -12.70 -27.85
CA ARG A 621 30.80 -12.88 -28.58
C ARG A 621 30.76 -14.12 -29.47
N SER A 622 30.30 -15.26 -28.93
CA SER A 622 30.11 -16.51 -29.68
C SER A 622 29.15 -16.33 -30.85
N THR A 623 28.05 -15.62 -30.62
CA THR A 623 27.06 -15.33 -31.68
C THR A 623 27.67 -14.49 -32.80
N LEU A 624 28.42 -13.44 -32.45
CA LEU A 624 29.11 -12.59 -33.43
C LEU A 624 30.14 -13.38 -34.25
N LEU A 625 31.00 -14.17 -33.59
CA LEU A 625 32.01 -14.98 -34.27
C LEU A 625 31.38 -16.05 -35.17
N MET A 626 30.31 -16.70 -34.72
CA MET A 626 29.56 -17.67 -35.53
C MET A 626 28.99 -17.02 -36.80
N ASP A 627 28.40 -15.83 -36.69
CA ASP A 627 27.87 -15.08 -37.84
C ASP A 627 28.97 -14.64 -38.83
N LEU A 628 30.15 -14.26 -38.34
CA LEU A 628 31.31 -13.99 -39.19
C LEU A 628 31.78 -15.26 -39.91
N GLN A 629 31.76 -16.40 -39.23
CA GLN A 629 32.10 -17.69 -39.82
C GLN A 629 31.14 -18.06 -40.94
N PHE A 630 29.83 -17.92 -40.69
CA PHE A 630 28.80 -18.12 -41.70
C PHE A 630 29.04 -17.24 -42.93
N ARG A 631 29.42 -15.97 -42.74
CA ARG A 631 29.68 -15.05 -43.86
C ARG A 631 30.88 -15.46 -44.71
N ILE A 632 31.96 -15.95 -44.09
CA ILE A 632 33.17 -16.40 -44.79
C ILE A 632 32.88 -17.69 -45.56
N VAL A 633 32.27 -18.68 -44.90
CA VAL A 633 31.96 -19.97 -45.52
C VAL A 633 30.93 -19.78 -46.63
N SER A 634 29.91 -18.94 -46.44
CA SER A 634 28.92 -18.65 -47.48
C SER A 634 29.52 -17.97 -48.70
N GLU A 635 30.61 -17.20 -48.56
CA GLU A 635 31.33 -16.61 -49.69
C GLU A 635 32.00 -17.68 -50.56
N TYR A 636 32.63 -18.70 -49.96
CA TYR A 636 33.16 -19.85 -50.72
C TYR A 636 32.05 -20.56 -51.50
N LEU A 637 30.94 -20.87 -50.84
CA LEU A 637 29.82 -21.57 -51.46
C LEU A 637 29.20 -20.75 -52.60
N LYS A 638 29.00 -19.44 -52.37
CA LYS A 638 28.52 -18.49 -53.39
C LYS A 638 29.47 -18.41 -54.58
N ALA A 639 30.78 -18.34 -54.34
CA ALA A 639 31.77 -18.25 -55.41
C ALA A 639 31.84 -19.53 -56.27
N ILE A 640 31.63 -20.71 -55.66
CA ILE A 640 31.47 -21.99 -56.36
C ILE A 640 30.18 -21.99 -57.20
N GLU A 641 29.05 -21.64 -56.61
CA GLU A 641 27.74 -21.63 -57.25
C GLU A 641 27.67 -20.67 -58.45
N THR A 642 28.31 -19.50 -58.31
CA THR A 642 28.40 -18.48 -59.37
C THR A 642 29.54 -18.71 -60.37
N LYS A 643 30.29 -19.81 -60.25
CA LYS A 643 31.45 -20.14 -61.09
C LYS A 643 32.45 -18.98 -61.25
N ARG A 644 32.83 -18.36 -60.12
CA ARG A 644 33.79 -17.23 -60.09
C ARG A 644 35.15 -17.56 -60.71
N VAL A 645 35.51 -18.85 -60.73
CA VAL A 645 36.70 -19.38 -61.40
C VAL A 645 36.33 -20.60 -62.26
N SER A 646 36.94 -20.70 -63.44
CA SER A 646 36.90 -21.88 -64.31
C SER A 646 38.22 -22.63 -64.17
N LEU A 647 38.15 -23.91 -63.81
CA LEU A 647 39.31 -24.77 -63.57
C LEU A 647 39.43 -25.77 -64.73
N ASN A 648 40.13 -25.37 -65.80
CA ASN A 648 40.12 -26.06 -67.09
C ASN A 648 41.09 -27.26 -67.13
N SER A 649 41.98 -27.37 -66.13
CA SER A 649 42.96 -28.44 -66.04
C SER A 649 42.93 -29.13 -64.67
N TYR A 650 43.39 -30.38 -64.61
CA TYR A 650 43.57 -31.08 -63.33
C TYR A 650 44.53 -30.33 -62.40
N GLU A 651 45.58 -29.70 -62.92
CA GLU A 651 46.55 -28.95 -62.11
C GLU A 651 45.89 -27.76 -61.41
N GLU A 652 45.02 -27.02 -62.10
CA GLU A 652 44.22 -25.93 -61.52
C GLU A 652 43.24 -26.46 -60.46
N ARG A 653 42.58 -27.60 -60.71
CA ARG A 653 41.68 -28.25 -59.73
C ARG A 653 42.41 -28.72 -58.50
N ALA A 654 43.56 -29.36 -58.67
CA ALA A 654 44.42 -29.82 -57.58
C ALA A 654 44.93 -28.63 -56.75
N LEU A 655 45.32 -27.54 -57.40
CA LEU A 655 45.73 -26.31 -56.74
C LEU A 655 44.57 -25.67 -55.95
N ALA A 656 43.38 -25.57 -56.54
CA ALA A 656 42.19 -25.06 -55.86
C ALA A 656 41.84 -25.90 -54.63
N GLY A 657 41.77 -27.23 -54.75
CA GLY A 657 41.47 -28.10 -53.61
C GLY A 657 42.54 -28.05 -52.51
N LYS A 658 43.83 -28.01 -52.88
CA LYS A 658 44.93 -27.81 -51.92
C LYS A 658 44.79 -26.49 -51.17
N ARG A 659 44.42 -25.42 -51.88
CA ARG A 659 44.25 -24.09 -51.31
C ARG A 659 43.04 -24.01 -50.39
N MET A 660 41.89 -24.57 -50.79
CA MET A 660 40.71 -24.67 -49.92
C MET A 660 41.03 -25.38 -48.59
N LYS A 661 41.81 -26.47 -48.62
CA LYS A 661 42.25 -27.15 -47.40
C LYS A 661 43.17 -26.28 -46.54
N ALA A 662 44.13 -25.59 -47.14
CA ALA A 662 45.02 -24.67 -46.42
C ALA A 662 44.22 -23.52 -45.78
N ASP A 663 43.21 -23.03 -46.49
CA ASP A 663 42.32 -21.98 -46.04
C ASP A 663 41.43 -22.44 -44.87
N VAL A 664 40.91 -23.66 -44.93
CA VAL A 664 40.21 -24.29 -43.80
C VAL A 664 41.10 -24.42 -42.57
N VAL A 665 42.33 -24.94 -42.72
CA VAL A 665 43.27 -25.04 -41.59
C VAL A 665 43.55 -23.66 -40.98
N ARG A 666 43.67 -22.61 -41.79
CA ARG A 666 43.87 -21.25 -41.29
C ARG A 666 42.66 -20.73 -40.51
N LEU A 667 41.45 -20.95 -41.02
CA LEU A 667 40.22 -20.58 -40.33
C LEU A 667 40.04 -21.38 -39.04
N ASP A 668 40.33 -22.68 -39.05
CA ASP A 668 40.25 -23.53 -37.87
C ASP A 668 41.24 -23.05 -36.79
N ASN A 669 42.47 -22.70 -37.17
CA ASN A 669 43.46 -22.14 -36.25
C ASN A 669 43.00 -20.79 -35.66
N LEU A 670 42.42 -19.90 -36.48
CA LEU A 670 41.88 -18.62 -36.02
C LEU A 670 40.75 -18.81 -34.99
N TYR A 671 39.80 -19.70 -35.28
CA TYR A 671 38.66 -19.94 -34.38
C TYR A 671 39.10 -20.74 -33.13
N ALA A 672 40.10 -21.62 -33.25
CA ALA A 672 40.72 -22.27 -32.10
C ALA A 672 41.42 -21.24 -31.19
N GLU A 673 42.07 -20.22 -31.75
CA GLU A 673 42.64 -19.11 -30.98
C GLU A 673 41.56 -18.36 -30.19
N PHE A 674 40.40 -18.08 -30.81
CA PHE A 674 39.29 -17.44 -30.11
C PHE A 674 38.70 -18.33 -29.00
N ALA A 675 38.67 -19.65 -29.23
CA ALA A 675 38.21 -20.65 -28.27
C ALA A 675 39.22 -20.94 -27.13
N THR A 676 40.43 -20.36 -27.13
CA THR A 676 41.39 -20.52 -26.01
C THR A 676 40.88 -19.96 -24.68
N SER A 677 39.94 -19.01 -24.76
CA SER A 677 39.28 -18.46 -23.59
C SER A 677 38.31 -19.49 -22.99
N SER A 678 38.49 -19.80 -21.70
CA SER A 678 37.73 -20.83 -20.96
C SER A 678 36.21 -20.62 -21.02
N ASP A 679 35.76 -19.38 -21.18
CA ASP A 679 34.36 -19.00 -21.30
C ASP A 679 33.76 -19.25 -22.70
N MET A 680 34.57 -19.63 -23.70
CA MET A 680 34.16 -19.80 -25.12
C MET A 680 34.32 -21.22 -25.67
N ALA A 681 35.15 -22.08 -25.05
CA ALA A 681 35.58 -23.36 -25.64
C ALA A 681 34.43 -24.24 -26.17
N ASP A 682 33.29 -24.27 -25.47
CA ASP A 682 32.13 -25.11 -25.84
C ASP A 682 31.07 -24.38 -26.68
N GLN A 683 31.27 -23.11 -27.05
CA GLN A 683 30.23 -22.26 -27.66
C GLN A 683 30.41 -21.98 -29.15
N LEU A 684 31.52 -22.39 -29.76
CA LEU A 684 31.91 -21.97 -31.11
C LEU A 684 31.99 -23.15 -32.10
N PRO A 685 30.89 -23.54 -32.76
CA PRO A 685 30.90 -24.61 -33.74
C PRO A 685 31.73 -24.24 -34.99
N LEU A 686 32.42 -25.23 -35.58
CA LEU A 686 33.21 -25.09 -36.82
C LEU A 686 32.44 -25.58 -38.05
N LEU A 687 32.29 -24.69 -39.04
CA LEU A 687 31.56 -24.85 -40.30
C LEU A 687 32.49 -24.91 -41.51
N THR A 688 33.77 -24.63 -41.32
CA THR A 688 34.84 -24.59 -42.34
C THR A 688 35.01 -25.93 -43.07
N SER A 689 34.67 -27.04 -42.42
CA SER A 689 34.85 -28.41 -42.96
C SER A 689 34.15 -28.64 -44.31
N ILE A 690 33.05 -27.93 -44.60
CA ILE A 690 32.35 -28.00 -45.89
C ILE A 690 33.21 -27.49 -47.05
N VAL A 691 34.06 -26.49 -46.81
CA VAL A 691 34.96 -25.93 -47.81
C VAL A 691 36.04 -26.96 -48.17
N ALA A 692 36.63 -27.63 -47.18
CA ALA A 692 37.61 -28.68 -47.43
C ALA A 692 37.00 -29.86 -48.20
N ALA A 693 35.79 -30.28 -47.82
CA ALA A 693 35.09 -31.37 -48.48
C ALA A 693 34.70 -31.02 -49.93
N ALA A 694 34.30 -29.77 -50.21
CA ALA A 694 34.09 -29.31 -51.59
C ALA A 694 35.41 -29.34 -52.38
N GLY A 695 36.52 -28.97 -51.73
CA GLY A 695 37.87 -29.08 -52.30
C GLY A 695 38.27 -30.52 -52.68
N ASP A 696 37.87 -31.52 -51.89
CA ASP A 696 38.09 -32.95 -52.20
C ASP A 696 37.37 -33.36 -53.50
N VAL A 697 36.10 -32.98 -53.66
CA VAL A 697 35.31 -33.27 -54.86
C VAL A 697 35.90 -32.59 -56.11
N ILE A 698 36.29 -31.32 -55.97
CA ILE A 698 36.87 -30.53 -57.09
C ILE A 698 38.23 -31.10 -57.52
N SER A 699 39.09 -31.43 -56.56
CA SER A 699 40.47 -31.87 -56.83
C SER A 699 40.62 -33.36 -57.17
N LEU A 700 39.55 -34.16 -57.09
CA LEU A 700 39.61 -35.58 -57.40
C LEU A 700 40.11 -35.84 -58.84
N LYS A 701 41.19 -36.62 -58.96
CA LYS A 701 41.82 -36.95 -60.25
C LYS A 701 41.00 -37.93 -61.07
N ASP A 702 40.53 -39.00 -60.45
CA ASP A 702 39.83 -40.11 -61.11
C ASP A 702 38.32 -39.82 -61.18
N LYS A 703 37.81 -39.58 -62.41
CA LYS A 703 36.39 -39.35 -62.66
C LYS A 703 35.51 -40.55 -62.26
N SER A 704 36.04 -41.77 -62.28
CA SER A 704 35.27 -42.98 -61.91
C SER A 704 34.91 -43.01 -60.42
N LEU A 705 35.71 -42.35 -59.57
CA LEU A 705 35.48 -42.23 -58.13
C LEU A 705 34.61 -41.03 -57.73
N LEU A 706 34.19 -40.20 -58.70
CA LEU A 706 33.46 -38.96 -58.43
C LEU A 706 32.13 -39.19 -57.72
N SER A 707 31.41 -40.27 -58.07
CA SER A 707 30.16 -40.63 -57.37
C SER A 707 30.40 -40.99 -55.90
N LEU A 708 31.51 -41.67 -55.61
CA LEU A 708 31.89 -42.03 -54.24
C LEU A 708 32.24 -40.79 -53.40
N GLU A 709 33.05 -39.88 -53.94
CA GLU A 709 33.43 -38.66 -53.23
C GLU A 709 32.26 -37.68 -53.08
N ALA A 710 31.41 -37.54 -54.10
CA ALA A 710 30.17 -36.76 -53.98
C ALA A 710 29.24 -37.37 -52.91
N THR A 711 29.16 -38.69 -52.82
CA THR A 711 28.41 -39.38 -51.75
C THR A 711 29.03 -39.13 -50.38
N SER A 712 30.36 -39.14 -50.25
CA SER A 712 31.06 -38.80 -49.01
C SER A 712 30.77 -37.36 -48.56
N PHE A 713 30.82 -36.40 -49.49
CA PHE A 713 30.43 -35.01 -49.24
C PHE A 713 28.98 -34.92 -48.75
N ALA A 714 28.04 -35.56 -49.47
CA ALA A 714 26.62 -35.50 -49.14
C ALA A 714 26.27 -36.25 -47.84
N ARG A 715 27.05 -37.26 -47.43
CA ARG A 715 26.92 -37.90 -46.11
C ARG A 715 27.31 -36.99 -44.97
N LYS A 716 28.35 -36.15 -45.16
CA LYS A 716 28.79 -35.15 -44.18
C LYS A 716 27.85 -33.95 -44.10
N PHE A 717 27.28 -33.55 -45.24
CA PHE A 717 26.39 -32.41 -45.36
C PHE A 717 25.08 -32.81 -46.04
N PRO A 718 24.23 -33.64 -45.39
CA PRO A 718 22.99 -34.15 -45.98
C PRO A 718 21.93 -33.07 -46.22
N ASN A 719 22.12 -31.89 -45.66
CA ASN A 719 21.26 -30.72 -45.87
C ASN A 719 21.66 -29.93 -47.11
N CYS A 720 22.74 -30.30 -47.78
CA CYS A 720 23.25 -29.58 -48.94
C CYS A 720 22.20 -29.59 -50.07
N PRO A 721 21.76 -28.41 -50.54
CA PRO A 721 20.83 -28.34 -51.66
C PRO A 721 21.46 -28.80 -52.97
N ALA A 722 20.60 -29.35 -53.85
CA ALA A 722 21.03 -29.96 -55.10
C ALA A 722 21.76 -29.00 -56.03
N GLU A 723 21.37 -27.70 -56.04
CA GLU A 723 22.06 -26.71 -56.86
C GLU A 723 23.52 -26.56 -56.44
N LEU A 724 23.79 -26.48 -55.13
CA LEU A 724 25.13 -26.29 -54.60
C LEU A 724 26.01 -27.53 -54.84
N LEU A 725 25.50 -28.74 -54.57
CA LEU A 725 26.26 -29.96 -54.87
C LEU A 725 26.54 -30.10 -56.36
N SER A 726 25.54 -29.79 -57.21
CA SER A 726 25.74 -29.79 -58.66
C SER A 726 26.77 -28.76 -59.11
N ALA A 727 26.82 -27.59 -58.46
CA ALA A 727 27.81 -26.56 -58.73
C ALA A 727 29.22 -27.02 -58.35
N VAL A 728 29.41 -27.58 -57.14
CA VAL A 728 30.69 -28.15 -56.68
C VAL A 728 31.20 -29.19 -57.68
N ILE A 729 30.34 -30.09 -58.16
CA ILE A 729 30.69 -31.10 -59.16
C ILE A 729 31.02 -30.45 -60.51
N ALA A 730 30.19 -29.50 -60.97
CA ALA A 730 30.36 -28.82 -62.25
C ALA A 730 31.57 -27.89 -62.31
N THR A 731 32.11 -27.44 -61.16
CA THR A 731 33.35 -26.64 -61.09
C THR A 731 34.56 -27.40 -61.63
N ARG A 732 34.50 -28.74 -61.73
CA ARG A 732 35.59 -29.56 -62.28
C ARG A 732 35.79 -29.42 -63.80
N ASP A 733 34.77 -28.94 -64.52
CA ASP A 733 34.76 -28.76 -65.98
C ASP A 733 35.04 -30.03 -66.84
N ASP A 734 35.27 -31.20 -66.23
CA ASP A 734 35.42 -32.51 -66.88
C ASP A 734 34.11 -33.33 -66.89
N ILE A 735 33.02 -32.71 -66.44
CA ILE A 735 31.67 -33.25 -66.36
C ILE A 735 30.69 -32.19 -66.87
N SER A 736 29.73 -32.60 -67.70
CA SER A 736 28.74 -31.66 -68.21
C SER A 736 27.82 -31.18 -67.09
N GLY A 737 27.26 -29.97 -67.20
CA GLY A 737 26.32 -29.45 -66.21
C GLY A 737 25.08 -30.34 -66.01
N SER A 738 24.66 -31.07 -67.04
CA SER A 738 23.57 -32.07 -66.95
C SER A 738 23.97 -33.30 -66.15
N GLU A 739 25.17 -33.85 -66.41
CA GLU A 739 25.70 -34.99 -65.64
C GLU A 739 25.91 -34.62 -64.18
N ALA A 740 26.42 -33.42 -63.90
CA ALA A 740 26.61 -32.92 -62.53
C ALA A 740 25.29 -32.81 -61.76
N ARG A 741 24.22 -32.30 -62.38
CA ARG A 741 22.87 -32.24 -61.77
C ARG A 741 22.28 -33.63 -61.53
N SER A 742 22.43 -34.54 -62.49
CA SER A 742 21.96 -35.92 -62.35
C SER A 742 22.66 -36.61 -61.19
N LEU A 743 23.99 -36.53 -61.14
CA LEU A 743 24.79 -37.12 -60.07
C LEU A 743 24.47 -36.52 -58.71
N ALA A 744 24.35 -35.19 -58.61
CA ALA A 744 23.97 -34.53 -57.37
C ALA A 744 22.60 -35.00 -56.86
N SER A 745 21.62 -35.17 -57.76
CA SER A 745 20.28 -35.63 -57.40
C SER A 745 20.28 -37.09 -56.92
N GLU A 746 20.99 -37.98 -57.62
CA GLU A 746 21.16 -39.38 -57.26
C GLU A 746 21.83 -39.52 -55.89
N VAL A 747 22.95 -38.81 -55.70
CA VAL A 747 23.69 -38.80 -54.44
C VAL A 747 22.84 -38.31 -53.29
N LEU A 748 22.13 -37.19 -53.45
CA LEU A 748 21.28 -36.64 -52.39
C LEU A 748 20.09 -37.56 -52.04
N GLN A 749 19.58 -38.31 -53.01
CA GLN A 749 18.55 -39.32 -52.76
C GLN A 749 19.08 -40.45 -51.86
N HIS A 750 20.35 -40.85 -52.02
CA HIS A 750 20.96 -41.89 -51.18
C HIS A 750 21.19 -41.46 -49.73
N VAL A 751 21.37 -40.17 -49.47
CA VAL A 751 21.58 -39.61 -48.11
C VAL A 751 20.35 -38.96 -47.50
N GLN A 752 19.17 -39.07 -48.11
CA GLN A 752 17.95 -38.39 -47.64
C GLN A 752 17.57 -38.67 -46.17
N PHE A 753 17.97 -39.83 -45.63
CA PHE A 753 17.70 -40.26 -44.24
C PHE A 753 18.89 -40.05 -43.29
N HIS A 754 19.99 -39.45 -43.74
CA HIS A 754 21.11 -39.16 -42.85
C HIS A 754 20.77 -38.04 -41.86
N PRO A 755 21.32 -38.06 -40.63
CA PRO A 755 21.10 -37.03 -39.62
C PRO A 755 21.51 -35.66 -40.14
N LYS A 756 20.59 -34.70 -39.99
CA LYS A 756 20.73 -33.33 -40.48
C LYS A 756 21.09 -32.40 -39.33
N ASP A 757 22.15 -31.61 -39.49
CA ASP A 757 22.52 -30.59 -38.52
C ASP A 757 21.91 -29.24 -38.95
N GLN A 758 21.04 -28.69 -38.09
CA GLN A 758 20.27 -27.48 -38.36
C GLN A 758 21.16 -26.25 -38.59
N ILE A 759 22.41 -26.27 -38.12
CA ILE A 759 23.35 -25.17 -38.32
C ILE A 759 23.65 -25.00 -39.82
N PHE A 760 23.78 -26.10 -40.57
CA PHE A 760 24.04 -26.04 -42.01
C PHE A 760 22.83 -25.53 -42.81
N ASP A 761 21.59 -25.76 -42.35
CA ASP A 761 20.41 -25.17 -43.00
C ASP A 761 20.51 -23.64 -43.05
N GLN A 762 21.04 -23.04 -42.00
CA GLN A 762 21.24 -21.59 -41.92
C GLN A 762 22.37 -21.12 -42.82
N LEU A 763 23.49 -21.85 -42.86
CA LEU A 763 24.60 -21.57 -43.77
C LEU A 763 24.10 -21.56 -45.22
N PHE A 764 23.31 -22.58 -45.57
CA PHE A 764 22.75 -22.74 -46.90
C PHE A 764 21.74 -21.65 -47.22
N ALA A 765 20.90 -21.20 -46.28
CA ALA A 765 19.99 -20.09 -46.51
C ALA A 765 20.74 -18.75 -46.73
N LEU A 766 21.79 -18.49 -45.95
CA LEU A 766 22.58 -17.25 -46.04
C LEU A 766 23.31 -17.10 -47.37
N ARG A 767 23.63 -18.21 -48.06
CA ARG A 767 24.33 -18.16 -49.36
C ARG A 767 23.52 -17.46 -50.46
N GLN A 768 22.18 -17.49 -50.37
CA GLN A 768 21.29 -16.93 -51.39
C GLN A 768 20.88 -15.46 -51.14
N GLN A 769 21.20 -14.90 -49.96
CA GLN A 769 20.83 -13.52 -49.62
C GLN A 769 21.95 -12.55 -50.02
N GLU A 770 21.69 -11.62 -50.95
CA GLU A 770 22.68 -10.61 -51.38
C GLU A 770 22.91 -9.50 -50.34
N ASN A 771 21.85 -9.13 -49.60
CA ASN A 771 21.88 -8.06 -48.61
C ASN A 771 21.45 -8.62 -47.25
N SER A 772 22.40 -8.66 -46.31
CA SER A 772 22.26 -9.28 -44.99
C SER A 772 21.36 -8.46 -44.04
N GLU A 773 20.03 -8.57 -44.14
CA GLU A 773 19.11 -8.01 -43.12
C GLU A 773 18.84 -8.96 -41.94
N ARG A 774 19.44 -10.15 -41.92
CA ARG A 774 19.22 -11.12 -40.83
C ARG A 774 20.00 -10.72 -39.58
N LEU A 775 19.28 -10.46 -38.49
CA LEU A 775 19.85 -10.17 -37.18
C LEU A 775 20.46 -11.43 -36.53
N PRO A 776 21.63 -11.33 -35.88
CA PRO A 776 22.22 -12.40 -35.09
C PRO A 776 21.21 -12.94 -34.06
N ASN A 777 20.94 -14.25 -34.06
CA ASN A 777 19.96 -14.84 -33.16
C ASN A 777 20.59 -15.22 -31.81
N LEU A 778 20.58 -14.28 -30.86
CA LEU A 778 21.09 -14.47 -29.49
C LEU A 778 20.39 -15.64 -28.75
N GLY A 779 19.17 -16.00 -29.13
CA GLY A 779 18.42 -17.12 -28.53
C GLY A 779 19.04 -18.49 -28.83
N MET A 780 19.73 -18.66 -29.96
CA MET A 780 20.37 -19.93 -30.29
C MET A 780 21.64 -20.20 -29.50
N ALA A 781 22.39 -19.15 -29.11
CA ALA A 781 23.51 -19.32 -28.20
C ALA A 781 23.07 -19.91 -26.85
N ASN A 782 21.83 -19.62 -26.41
CA ASN A 782 21.22 -20.31 -25.27
C ASN A 782 20.73 -21.73 -25.59
N MET A 783 20.30 -22.04 -26.82
CA MET A 783 19.98 -23.41 -27.23
C MET A 783 21.22 -24.31 -27.19
N PHE A 784 22.40 -23.82 -27.58
CA PHE A 784 23.64 -24.58 -27.42
C PHE A 784 23.95 -24.88 -25.95
N LYS A 785 23.64 -23.94 -25.04
CA LYS A 785 23.70 -24.19 -23.59
C LYS A 785 22.78 -25.35 -23.16
N ALA A 786 21.56 -25.39 -23.68
CA ALA A 786 20.56 -26.41 -23.32
C ALA A 786 20.87 -27.78 -23.93
N ASP A 787 21.16 -27.85 -25.23
CA ASP A 787 21.48 -29.11 -25.91
C ASP A 787 22.80 -29.69 -25.42
N PHE A 788 23.83 -28.87 -25.17
CA PHE A 788 25.12 -29.36 -24.65
C PHE A 788 25.00 -29.86 -23.19
N MET A 789 24.24 -29.16 -22.34
CA MET A 789 23.93 -29.67 -20.99
C MET A 789 23.07 -30.94 -21.03
N SER A 790 22.22 -31.11 -22.05
CA SER A 790 21.47 -32.35 -22.26
C SER A 790 22.37 -33.50 -22.72
N MET A 791 23.40 -33.20 -23.52
CA MET A 791 24.39 -34.17 -23.98
C MET A 791 25.28 -34.64 -22.82
N LEU A 792 25.76 -33.71 -21.98
CA LEU A 792 26.51 -34.05 -20.76
C LEU A 792 25.69 -34.89 -19.77
N LYS A 793 24.36 -34.72 -19.72
CA LYS A 793 23.47 -35.56 -18.91
C LYS A 793 23.14 -36.93 -19.52
N ARG A 794 23.46 -37.16 -20.79
CA ARG A 794 23.32 -38.48 -21.43
C ARG A 794 24.61 -39.29 -21.39
N ASP A 795 25.75 -38.62 -21.38
CA ASP A 795 27.05 -39.28 -21.31
C ASP A 795 27.60 -39.44 -19.88
N ALA A 796 26.93 -38.84 -18.88
CA ALA A 796 27.10 -39.14 -17.45
C ALA A 796 25.96 -40.03 -16.95
#